data_AF-A0A423VTN9-F1
#
_entry.id   AF-A0A423VTN9-F1
#
_cell.length_a   1.000
_cell.length_b   1.000
_cell.length_c   1.000
_cell.angle_alpha   90.00
_cell.angle_beta   90.00
_cell.angle_gamma   90.00
#
_symmetry.space_group_name_H-M   'P 1'
#
loop_
_entity.id
_entity.type
_entity.pdbx_description
1 polymer ?
#
loop_
_entity_poly.entity_id
_entity_poly.type
_entity_poly.pdbx_seq_one_letter_code
_entity_poly.pdbx_strand_id
1 'polypeptide(L)'
;MPTYLCRGFRWKRRSIRVYVVVQNLDDAAPEWIIKRGSAESLIESFYNLFDFLPDCKFPSARSSRSTISTDRNSSGDDDGASDTTRTGRNGSRSQGLAAAAQEDKGPIFCVRDEENPTGSTGTRKMNSESRRSSRDRSRLGEPGVTLPKTNHAPSTHAAHHSPSSPPCLRSQFPSSDHGPQGDRLDLVLSHDWSPVKLLEEYDPNNLEEVSRPYAYVADHVQRIDASCSVLDEIAKHEQQVRSGSERAGTEGRTGEALNGDVQGAGWFEKLRDQLQRDEEIKWYVVVNGDEERAWLVARTISRPQTREQTVQHAQYTHQHPVSQGQDRDPEASRRQLRRELGFEEGRIELLVSTRPEAKPNVSEADSTEAQYDRTTGATDAVWIHQDPYSNRPVFEPLKEDIKTQTCIVGAGISGLSIAYELVKRRQEVVILEARDVLSGETGRTSGHLSSALDDEYTNLEKKHGREGAQAAADSHNWAIERVGQISKELGIDCDYHILPAYRVSQFGKIGEESKDHAKDVEQMKAEAKAATELGLDAKYHEGLTVKGWQGKHDQRDALVFTRQAAFHPTKYLNGLLKWLKKQDNFKCYTHTRVAQVEEKGIEVFGIGSKEVHIETEAGNHVRCGNAVEATAIPLQKLSVIVQLEFYRTCCVALKVPKGSVEDCLLYDTGDPYTYVRVTACDDHNDYLIVGGGDYKVGQEEAIPRFKELEEWARERFPQCTSVDYKWSGQIFEPVDFVAFIGKNSGCDHIYIVTGDSGNGLTHGILAGRLIADEIAPQPAPADGLDWTAIANLYSPKRIGSILKSAPSMIAHDVQINLQYKRFLESDIQDIEDLVPGTGGVLNPKTKLPIAVYKDERGNVTKLSALCPHLKGVVCWNQAEKSFDCPIHGSRFSPQGVCVDGPSKTNLPPA
;
A
#
# COMPACT_ATOMS: atom_id res chain seq x y z
N MET A 1 -27.91 13.52 29.85
CA MET A 1 -26.71 13.31 29.03
C MET A 1 -25.85 14.55 29.12
N PRO A 2 -24.51 14.43 29.06
CA PRO A 2 -23.62 15.59 28.96
C PRO A 2 -23.96 16.47 27.75
N THR A 3 -24.15 17.76 27.99
CA THR A 3 -24.39 18.76 26.94
C THR A 3 -23.33 19.84 27.07
N TYR A 4 -22.84 20.37 25.95
CA TYR A 4 -21.75 21.34 25.91
C TYR A 4 -22.12 22.52 25.03
N LEU A 5 -21.72 23.73 25.45
CA LEU A 5 -21.69 24.92 24.61
C LEU A 5 -20.25 25.06 24.11
N CYS A 6 -20.03 25.02 22.79
CA CYS A 6 -18.69 25.10 22.22
C CYS A 6 -18.59 26.14 21.09
N ARG A 7 -17.46 26.88 21.05
CA ARG A 7 -17.01 27.61 19.86
C ARG A 7 -16.19 26.63 19.02
N GLY A 8 -16.54 26.46 17.76
CA GLY A 8 -15.89 25.48 16.90
C GLY A 8 -16.41 25.45 15.48
N PHE A 9 -16.00 24.45 14.71
CA PHE A 9 -16.54 24.13 13.39
C PHE A 9 -16.93 22.65 13.32
N ARG A 10 -17.85 22.31 12.40
CA ARG A 10 -18.23 20.92 12.13
C ARG A 10 -17.18 20.29 11.23
N TRP A 11 -16.62 19.17 11.65
CA TRP A 11 -15.72 18.35 10.83
C TRP A 11 -16.51 17.15 10.30
N LYS A 12 -16.69 17.05 8.98
CA LYS A 12 -17.58 16.05 8.37
C LYS A 12 -17.02 14.65 8.59
N ARG A 13 -17.87 13.68 8.92
CA ARG A 13 -17.46 12.30 9.28
C ARG A 13 -16.59 11.64 8.20
N ARG A 14 -16.88 11.92 6.92
CA ARG A 14 -16.02 11.51 5.79
C ARG A 14 -14.61 12.10 5.86
N SER A 15 -14.48 13.40 6.16
CA SER A 15 -13.18 14.08 6.33
C SER A 15 -12.40 13.51 7.51
N ILE A 16 -13.08 13.14 8.60
CA ILE A 16 -12.47 12.46 9.76
C ILE A 16 -11.90 11.09 9.35
N ARG A 17 -12.67 10.28 8.61
CA ARG A 17 -12.19 8.99 8.07
C ARG A 17 -10.94 9.16 7.21
N VAL A 18 -10.97 10.08 6.24
CA VAL A 18 -9.83 10.38 5.38
C VAL A 18 -8.62 10.82 6.19
N TYR A 19 -8.80 11.70 7.19
CA TYR A 19 -7.70 12.16 8.04
C TYR A 19 -7.08 11.03 8.87
N VAL A 20 -7.89 10.22 9.55
CA VAL A 20 -7.41 9.04 10.32
C VAL A 20 -6.61 8.08 9.43
N VAL A 21 -7.10 7.80 8.22
CA VAL A 21 -6.46 6.88 7.27
C VAL A 21 -5.17 7.45 6.68
N VAL A 22 -5.16 8.72 6.28
CA VAL A 22 -3.98 9.38 5.71
C VAL A 22 -2.86 9.54 6.75
N GLN A 23 -3.20 9.87 8.00
CA GLN A 23 -2.23 10.04 9.09
C GLN A 23 -1.91 8.76 9.87
N ASN A 24 -2.45 7.60 9.44
CA ASN A 24 -2.20 6.28 10.04
C ASN A 24 -2.46 6.25 11.56
N LEU A 25 -3.62 6.73 11.98
CA LEU A 25 -3.99 6.84 13.40
C LEU A 25 -4.72 5.57 13.87
N ASP A 26 -3.96 4.51 14.13
CA ASP A 26 -4.51 3.17 14.40
C ASP A 26 -5.38 3.10 15.69
N ASP A 27 -5.13 3.98 16.68
CA ASP A 27 -5.95 4.15 17.89
C ASP A 27 -7.20 5.05 17.68
N ALA A 28 -7.40 5.61 16.48
CA ALA A 28 -8.49 6.51 16.16
C ALA A 28 -9.64 5.83 15.40
N ALA A 29 -10.77 5.61 16.09
CA ALA A 29 -12.01 5.20 15.45
C ALA A 29 -12.73 6.46 14.88
N PRO A 30 -12.80 6.65 13.55
CA PRO A 30 -13.39 7.87 12.97
C PRO A 30 -14.90 7.98 13.23
N GLU A 31 -15.57 6.86 13.51
CA GLU A 31 -16.98 6.78 13.90
C GLU A 31 -17.25 7.16 15.36
N TRP A 32 -16.21 7.25 16.20
CA TRP A 32 -16.33 7.36 17.65
C TRP A 32 -15.20 8.20 18.24
N ILE A 33 -15.09 9.45 17.79
CA ILE A 33 -13.95 10.31 18.10
C ILE A 33 -13.74 10.57 19.60
N ILE A 34 -14.76 10.35 20.44
CA ILE A 34 -14.67 10.55 21.91
C ILE A 34 -14.38 9.24 22.68
N LYS A 35 -14.27 8.10 22.01
CA LYS A 35 -13.80 6.86 22.67
C LYS A 35 -12.30 6.95 23.00
N ARG A 36 -11.88 6.15 23.99
CA ARG A 36 -10.48 6.12 24.47
C ARG A 36 -9.52 5.84 23.32
N GLY A 37 -8.37 6.53 23.32
CA GLY A 37 -7.40 6.52 22.22
C GLY A 37 -7.72 7.54 21.13
N SER A 38 -8.99 7.63 20.70
CA SER A 38 -9.31 8.33 19.44
C SER A 38 -9.18 9.85 19.49
N ALA A 39 -9.69 10.51 20.53
CA ALA A 39 -9.50 11.96 20.68
C ALA A 39 -8.03 12.34 20.95
N GLU A 40 -7.34 11.52 21.75
CA GLU A 40 -5.93 11.70 22.13
C GLU A 40 -5.04 11.60 20.89
N SER A 41 -5.15 10.52 20.12
CA SER A 41 -4.43 10.28 18.86
C SER A 41 -4.72 11.34 17.79
N LEU A 42 -5.98 11.79 17.65
CA LEU A 42 -6.33 12.88 16.73
C LEU A 42 -5.68 14.22 17.13
N ILE A 43 -5.65 14.55 18.41
CA ILE A 43 -5.05 15.79 18.92
C ILE A 43 -3.51 15.73 18.82
N GLU A 44 -2.88 14.60 19.15
CA GLU A 44 -1.44 14.40 18.95
C GLU A 44 -1.06 14.50 17.47
N SER A 45 -1.87 13.92 16.57
CA SER A 45 -1.72 14.09 15.11
C SER A 45 -1.77 15.55 14.69
N PHE A 46 -2.71 16.35 15.22
CA PHE A 46 -2.76 17.78 14.94
C PHE A 46 -1.45 18.49 15.34
N TYR A 47 -0.90 18.18 16.51
CA TYR A 47 0.36 18.76 16.99
C TYR A 47 1.60 18.31 16.20
N ASN A 48 1.62 17.09 15.67
CA ASN A 48 2.70 16.59 14.83
C ASN A 48 2.71 17.19 13.41
N LEU A 49 1.58 17.76 12.95
CA LEU A 49 1.38 18.19 11.56
C LEU A 49 1.13 19.69 11.38
N PHE A 50 0.73 20.41 12.43
CA PHE A 50 0.36 21.81 12.37
C PHE A 50 1.21 22.65 13.35
N ASP A 51 2.35 23.12 12.86
CA ASP A 51 3.33 23.95 13.57
C ASP A 51 2.78 25.29 14.11
N PHE A 52 1.63 25.73 13.61
CA PHE A 52 0.94 26.95 14.02
C PHE A 52 0.02 26.79 15.24
N LEU A 53 -0.10 25.60 15.84
CA LEU A 53 -0.90 25.39 17.05
C LEU A 53 -0.22 25.98 18.30
N PRO A 54 -0.99 26.46 19.30
CA PRO A 54 -0.40 26.99 20.54
C PRO A 54 0.29 25.88 21.34
N ASP A 55 1.45 26.16 21.94
CA ASP A 55 2.19 25.21 22.77
C ASP A 55 1.29 24.52 23.82
N CYS A 56 1.29 23.18 23.83
CA CYS A 56 0.63 22.38 24.86
C CYS A 56 1.65 21.58 25.69
N LYS A 57 1.18 21.00 26.80
CA LYS A 57 1.96 20.03 27.57
C LYS A 57 1.22 18.70 27.58
N PHE A 58 1.68 17.78 26.75
CA PHE A 58 1.17 16.41 26.70
C PHE A 58 1.16 15.78 28.11
N PRO A 59 0.11 15.01 28.45
CA PRO A 59 0.12 14.22 29.68
C PRO A 59 1.27 13.21 29.62
N SER A 60 2.06 13.11 30.69
CA SER A 60 3.14 12.12 30.71
C SER A 60 2.57 10.70 30.61
N ALA A 61 3.07 9.92 29.65
CA ALA A 61 2.61 8.57 29.36
C ALA A 61 2.43 7.77 30.66
N ARG A 62 1.19 7.34 30.93
CA ARG A 62 0.85 6.70 32.21
C ARG A 62 1.66 5.43 32.38
N SER A 63 2.50 5.40 33.40
CA SER A 63 3.12 4.17 33.88
C SER A 63 2.04 3.10 34.08
N SER A 64 2.29 1.89 33.59
CA SER A 64 1.38 0.75 33.73
C SER A 64 0.86 0.64 35.16
N ARG A 65 -0.47 0.58 35.32
CA ARG A 65 -1.12 0.51 36.65
C ARG A 65 -0.51 -0.61 37.46
N SER A 66 -0.05 -0.29 38.68
CA SER A 66 0.37 -1.29 39.66
C SER A 66 -0.66 -2.39 39.77
N THR A 67 -0.19 -3.63 39.77
CA THR A 67 -0.99 -4.80 40.11
C THR A 67 -1.69 -4.57 41.45
N ILE A 68 -2.94 -5.01 41.56
CA ILE A 68 -3.68 -4.95 42.82
C ILE A 68 -3.08 -6.00 43.76
N SER A 69 -2.28 -5.56 44.74
CA SER A 69 -1.88 -6.41 45.86
C SER A 69 -3.10 -6.73 46.71
N THR A 70 -3.51 -8.00 46.75
CA THR A 70 -4.50 -8.47 47.71
C THR A 70 -3.81 -8.97 48.97
N ASP A 71 -3.72 -8.11 49.99
CA ASP A 71 -3.14 -8.46 51.28
C ASP A 71 -3.86 -9.66 51.92
N ARG A 72 -3.08 -10.64 52.37
CA ARG A 72 -3.52 -11.65 53.35
C ARG A 72 -2.43 -11.86 54.39
N ASN A 73 -2.62 -11.22 55.54
CA ASN A 73 -1.87 -11.56 56.75
C ASN A 73 -2.16 -13.00 57.18
N SER A 74 -1.10 -13.76 57.46
CA SER A 74 -1.15 -14.88 58.42
C SER A 74 0.20 -15.01 59.10
N SER A 75 0.22 -14.88 60.42
CA SER A 75 1.37 -15.00 61.30
C SER A 75 1.92 -16.43 61.40
N GLY A 76 3.22 -16.56 61.66
CA GLY A 76 3.88 -17.80 62.08
C GLY A 76 5.31 -17.49 62.52
N ASP A 77 5.65 -17.85 63.75
CA ASP A 77 6.91 -17.50 64.41
C ASP A 77 7.99 -18.59 64.30
N ASP A 78 9.17 -18.21 64.79
CA ASP A 78 10.20 -19.02 65.45
C ASP A 78 11.36 -19.74 64.72
N ASP A 79 12.40 -19.90 65.54
CA ASP A 79 13.65 -20.66 65.44
C ASP A 79 14.64 -20.39 64.29
N GLY A 80 15.78 -19.80 64.67
CA GLY A 80 17.01 -19.76 63.88
C GLY A 80 18.11 -20.63 64.50
N ALA A 81 19.18 -20.87 63.74
CA ALA A 81 20.44 -21.41 64.24
C ALA A 81 21.63 -20.85 63.45
N SER A 82 22.76 -20.67 64.14
CA SER A 82 24.01 -20.13 63.58
C SER A 82 25.13 -21.15 63.58
N ASP A 83 26.00 -21.12 62.58
CA ASP A 83 27.43 -21.29 62.85
C ASP A 83 28.31 -20.51 61.85
N THR A 84 29.62 -20.64 62.04
CA THR A 84 30.72 -19.82 61.56
C THR A 84 31.65 -20.70 60.68
N THR A 85 32.87 -20.34 60.25
CA THR A 85 33.79 -19.21 60.51
C THR A 85 34.76 -19.06 59.32
N ARG A 86 35.34 -17.85 59.11
CA ARG A 86 36.70 -17.60 58.54
C ARG A 86 36.98 -18.02 57.06
N THR A 87 37.99 -17.51 56.34
CA THR A 87 38.74 -16.21 56.32
C THR A 87 39.43 -16.08 54.95
N GLY A 88 39.47 -14.88 54.34
CA GLY A 88 40.31 -14.66 53.16
C GLY A 88 40.25 -13.24 52.59
N ARG A 89 41.20 -12.37 52.98
CA ARG A 89 41.45 -11.08 52.31
C ARG A 89 42.68 -11.19 51.41
N ASN A 90 42.58 -10.67 50.19
CA ASN A 90 43.42 -9.55 49.72
C ASN A 90 42.94 -9.08 48.34
N GLY A 91 43.29 -7.84 47.97
CA GLY A 91 43.00 -7.26 46.66
C GLY A 91 43.99 -6.15 46.32
N SER A 92 43.95 -5.63 45.09
CA SER A 92 44.73 -4.47 44.66
C SER A 92 44.02 -3.69 43.54
N ARG A 93 44.45 -2.44 43.31
CA ARG A 93 43.89 -1.49 42.32
C ARG A 93 44.99 -0.91 41.43
N SER A 94 44.72 -0.77 40.13
CA SER A 94 45.05 0.40 39.26
C SER A 94 44.51 0.08 37.85
N GLN A 95 43.78 0.94 37.11
CA GLN A 95 44.00 2.33 36.65
C GLN A 95 45.23 2.50 35.73
N GLY A 96 45.03 2.95 34.47
CA GLY A 96 46.11 3.09 33.47
C GLY A 96 45.69 3.56 32.05
N LEU A 97 45.20 4.79 31.94
CA LEU A 97 44.89 5.61 30.75
C LEU A 97 45.60 5.36 29.38
N ALA A 98 44.78 5.27 28.32
CA ALA A 98 44.70 6.15 27.12
C ALA A 98 45.83 6.34 26.05
N ALA A 99 45.38 6.28 24.78
CA ALA A 99 45.64 7.22 23.64
C ALA A 99 46.87 7.12 22.67
N ALA A 100 46.52 6.80 21.40
CA ALA A 100 46.81 7.57 20.15
C ALA A 100 48.14 7.44 19.32
N ALA A 101 47.96 7.67 18.00
CA ALA A 101 48.88 8.20 16.96
C ALA A 101 49.76 7.28 16.05
N GLN A 102 49.31 7.15 14.78
CA GLN A 102 49.99 7.17 13.46
C GLN A 102 51.39 6.55 13.16
N GLU A 103 51.43 5.91 11.97
CA GLU A 103 52.55 5.75 10.99
C GLU A 103 53.80 4.95 11.44
N ASP A 104 54.49 4.18 10.59
CA ASP A 104 54.96 4.45 9.21
C ASP A 104 55.43 3.14 8.49
N LYS A 105 55.65 3.18 7.16
CA LYS A 105 56.37 2.23 6.25
C LYS A 105 56.12 0.70 6.31
N GLY A 106 55.81 0.12 5.13
CA GLY A 106 56.05 -1.31 4.82
C GLY A 106 57.45 -1.58 4.22
N PRO A 107 57.74 -2.83 3.80
CA PRO A 107 58.16 -3.01 2.40
C PRO A 107 57.70 -4.30 1.69
N ILE A 108 57.27 -4.13 0.44
CA ILE A 108 57.62 -4.88 -0.79
C ILE A 108 58.20 -6.31 -0.66
N PHE A 109 57.56 -7.26 -1.37
CA PHE A 109 58.27 -8.29 -2.15
C PHE A 109 57.47 -8.64 -3.44
N CYS A 110 58.16 -8.94 -4.55
CA CYS A 110 57.53 -9.14 -5.87
C CYS A 110 58.11 -10.33 -6.65
N VAL A 111 57.25 -11.11 -7.33
CA VAL A 111 57.52 -11.97 -8.50
C VAL A 111 56.19 -11.94 -9.31
N ARG A 112 56.05 -11.45 -10.56
CA ARG A 112 56.73 -11.74 -11.85
C ARG A 112 56.31 -13.11 -12.44
N ASP A 113 56.01 -13.30 -13.73
CA ASP A 113 55.93 -12.39 -14.89
C ASP A 113 54.98 -12.97 -15.98
N GLU A 114 54.47 -12.09 -16.85
CA GLU A 114 54.20 -12.29 -18.31
C GLU A 114 53.18 -13.40 -18.74
N GLU A 115 52.65 -13.43 -19.98
CA GLU A 115 52.98 -12.70 -21.22
C GLU A 115 51.72 -12.34 -22.03
N ASN A 116 51.81 -11.35 -22.95
CA ASN A 116 50.72 -10.88 -23.82
C ASN A 116 51.29 -10.18 -25.08
N PRO A 117 50.84 -10.50 -26.33
CA PRO A 117 51.27 -9.74 -27.51
C PRO A 117 50.16 -9.26 -28.47
N THR A 118 50.15 -7.93 -28.69
CA THR A 118 49.80 -7.21 -29.95
C THR A 118 48.34 -7.18 -30.48
N GLY A 119 47.80 -6.09 -31.05
CA GLY A 119 48.23 -4.67 -31.05
C GLY A 119 48.37 -4.00 -32.44
N SER A 120 47.56 -2.97 -32.73
CA SER A 120 47.80 -1.90 -33.74
C SER A 120 46.68 -0.82 -33.69
N THR A 121 46.75 0.27 -34.46
CA THR A 121 47.37 1.57 -34.09
C THR A 121 47.01 2.68 -35.10
N GLY A 122 46.80 3.93 -34.65
CA GLY A 122 46.74 5.14 -35.51
C GLY A 122 45.48 6.00 -35.30
N THR A 123 45.42 7.27 -34.86
CA THR A 123 46.30 8.46 -34.69
C THR A 123 46.30 9.54 -35.80
N ARG A 124 45.62 10.68 -35.54
CA ARG A 124 46.00 12.09 -35.83
C ARG A 124 45.00 12.99 -35.03
N LYS A 125 45.39 13.99 -34.21
CA LYS A 125 46.05 15.31 -34.46
C LYS A 125 45.19 16.25 -35.31
N MET A 126 45.07 17.56 -35.02
CA MET A 126 46.08 18.48 -34.44
C MET A 126 45.51 19.84 -33.93
N ASN A 127 46.09 20.44 -32.86
CA ASN A 127 46.29 21.90 -32.56
C ASN A 127 45.09 22.90 -32.60
N SER A 128 45.15 24.19 -32.16
CA SER A 128 45.85 25.04 -31.13
C SER A 128 45.21 26.46 -31.19
N GLU A 129 45.33 27.47 -30.31
CA GLU A 129 46.13 27.84 -29.12
C GLU A 129 45.19 28.19 -27.90
N SER A 130 45.56 28.55 -26.65
CA SER A 130 46.70 29.23 -25.98
C SER A 130 46.68 30.78 -25.92
N ARG A 131 46.61 31.35 -24.70
CA ARG A 131 47.24 32.62 -24.29
C ARG A 131 47.39 32.70 -22.76
N ARG A 132 48.40 33.44 -22.27
CA ARG A 132 48.78 33.59 -20.86
C ARG A 132 48.66 35.05 -20.41
N SER A 133 48.54 35.31 -19.11
CA SER A 133 49.59 36.02 -18.36
C SER A 133 49.31 36.06 -16.84
N SER A 134 50.33 36.38 -16.07
CA SER A 134 50.34 36.51 -14.60
C SER A 134 51.15 37.74 -14.20
N ARG A 135 50.83 38.41 -13.08
CA ARG A 135 51.79 39.24 -12.31
C ARG A 135 51.28 39.61 -10.90
N ASP A 136 52.20 40.13 -10.10
CA ASP A 136 52.15 40.31 -8.64
C ASP A 136 52.75 41.68 -8.25
N ARG A 137 52.42 42.20 -7.04
CA ARG A 137 52.87 43.47 -6.40
C ARG A 137 52.33 44.77 -7.07
N SER A 138 52.15 45.90 -6.37
CA SER A 138 52.87 46.42 -5.19
C SER A 138 52.00 47.30 -4.23
N ARG A 139 52.53 48.39 -3.64
CA ARG A 139 52.09 48.98 -2.36
C ARG A 139 52.32 50.51 -2.26
N LEU A 140 51.63 51.16 -1.30
CA LEU A 140 51.87 52.48 -0.65
C LEU A 140 51.19 53.75 -1.22
N GLY A 141 50.72 54.59 -0.27
CA GLY A 141 50.20 55.96 -0.44
C GLY A 141 49.69 56.53 0.91
N GLU A 142 50.31 57.62 1.39
CA GLU A 142 50.02 58.41 2.62
C GLU A 142 50.33 59.91 2.29
N PRO A 143 50.20 60.95 3.16
CA PRO A 143 49.77 61.05 4.59
C PRO A 143 48.61 62.08 4.80
N GLY A 144 48.16 62.52 5.99
CA GLY A 144 48.38 62.16 7.41
C GLY A 144 48.11 63.34 8.40
N VAL A 145 48.42 63.15 9.71
CA VAL A 145 48.49 64.18 10.81
C VAL A 145 47.10 64.69 11.32
N THR A 146 46.75 64.78 12.63
CA THR A 146 47.49 65.21 13.85
C THR A 146 47.08 64.47 15.15
N LEU A 147 47.95 64.52 16.18
CA LEU A 147 47.82 64.01 17.59
C LEU A 147 47.27 65.10 18.56
N PRO A 148 47.16 64.98 19.93
CA PRO A 148 47.78 64.01 20.88
C PRO A 148 47.05 63.56 22.21
N LYS A 149 47.49 62.41 22.80
CA LYS A 149 47.59 62.09 24.28
C LYS A 149 46.27 61.98 25.13
N THR A 150 46.16 61.33 26.31
CA THR A 150 47.02 60.43 27.14
C THR A 150 46.21 59.57 28.16
N ASN A 151 46.68 58.33 28.41
CA ASN A 151 46.82 57.58 29.69
C ASN A 151 45.71 57.32 30.77
N HIS A 152 45.83 56.10 31.33
CA HIS A 152 45.58 55.60 32.70
C HIS A 152 44.18 55.15 33.18
N ALA A 153 44.20 54.02 33.92
CA ALA A 153 43.18 53.48 34.84
C ALA A 153 43.57 53.82 36.30
N PRO A 154 42.87 53.42 37.42
CA PRO A 154 42.61 52.01 37.80
C PRO A 154 41.35 51.73 38.69
N SER A 155 41.14 50.43 39.05
CA SER A 155 40.72 49.89 40.41
C SER A 155 39.45 50.36 41.16
N THR A 156 38.75 49.61 42.05
CA THR A 156 38.65 48.18 42.48
C THR A 156 37.53 48.06 43.55
N HIS A 157 37.05 46.83 43.88
CA HIS A 157 36.42 46.42 45.17
C HIS A 157 35.00 46.98 45.51
N ALA A 158 34.16 46.36 46.37
CA ALA A 158 34.04 44.97 46.87
C ALA A 158 32.63 44.70 47.48
N ALA A 159 32.37 43.45 47.90
CA ALA A 159 31.10 42.86 48.35
C ALA A 159 30.44 43.43 49.63
N HIS A 160 29.18 43.02 49.92
CA HIS A 160 28.80 42.33 51.19
C HIS A 160 27.37 41.72 51.20
N HIS A 161 27.02 41.06 52.32
CA HIS A 161 26.07 39.93 52.50
C HIS A 161 24.54 40.22 52.55
N SER A 162 23.78 39.13 52.46
CA SER A 162 22.34 38.97 52.79
C SER A 162 22.06 38.91 54.31
N PRO A 163 20.77 39.01 54.71
CA PRO A 163 20.20 38.16 55.77
C PRO A 163 18.81 37.57 55.41
N SER A 164 18.15 36.88 56.36
CA SER A 164 17.05 35.91 56.15
C SER A 164 15.70 36.22 56.87
N SER A 165 14.67 35.40 56.60
CA SER A 165 13.26 35.32 57.08
C SER A 165 13.09 35.06 58.61
N PRO A 166 11.90 34.79 59.24
CA PRO A 166 10.48 34.55 58.78
C PRO A 166 9.45 35.42 59.62
N PRO A 167 8.25 34.99 60.16
CA PRO A 167 7.23 33.95 59.85
C PRO A 167 5.70 34.34 59.93
N CYS A 168 4.80 33.46 59.42
CA CYS A 168 3.36 33.27 59.82
C CYS A 168 2.33 34.43 59.59
N LEU A 169 0.99 34.27 59.63
CA LEU A 169 0.08 33.22 60.19
C LEU A 169 -1.19 33.00 59.28
N ARG A 170 -2.28 32.36 59.77
CA ARG A 170 -3.29 31.61 58.97
C ARG A 170 -4.76 31.94 59.28
N SER A 171 -5.58 31.99 58.22
CA SER A 171 -7.06 31.81 58.17
C SER A 171 -7.48 31.56 56.70
N GLN A 172 -8.64 30.98 56.31
CA GLN A 172 -9.69 30.20 57.01
C GLN A 172 -10.49 29.38 55.96
N PHE A 173 -11.56 28.65 56.33
CA PHE A 173 -12.42 27.84 55.43
C PHE A 173 -13.92 27.94 55.85
N PRO A 174 -14.89 27.61 54.97
CA PRO A 174 -15.29 26.20 54.72
C PRO A 174 -15.30 25.77 53.24
N SER A 175 -14.94 24.51 52.99
CA SER A 175 -15.18 23.79 51.74
C SER A 175 -16.63 23.29 51.65
N SER A 176 -17.09 22.97 50.43
CA SER A 176 -18.31 22.19 50.20
C SER A 176 -17.94 20.84 49.56
N ASP A 177 -17.69 19.84 50.41
CA ASP A 177 -17.39 18.48 49.96
C ASP A 177 -18.66 17.75 49.49
N HIS A 178 -18.75 17.44 48.19
CA HIS A 178 -19.73 16.51 47.63
C HIS A 178 -19.09 15.53 46.66
N GLY A 179 -19.01 14.28 47.10
CA GLY A 179 -18.68 13.09 46.31
C GLY A 179 -18.70 11.84 47.21
N PRO A 180 -18.77 10.62 46.65
CA PRO A 180 -18.86 10.29 45.23
C PRO A 180 -20.17 9.57 44.85
N GLN A 181 -20.70 9.84 43.65
CA GLN A 181 -21.63 8.94 42.96
C GLN A 181 -21.26 8.84 41.48
N GLY A 182 -20.40 7.87 41.17
CA GLY A 182 -20.19 7.38 39.79
C GLY A 182 -19.53 8.36 38.82
N ASP A 183 -18.29 8.78 39.11
CA ASP A 183 -17.46 9.56 38.17
C ASP A 183 -17.15 8.77 36.89
N ARG A 184 -18.09 8.81 35.93
CA ARG A 184 -17.77 8.67 34.51
C ARG A 184 -16.86 9.85 34.15
N LEU A 185 -15.60 9.53 33.83
CA LEU A 185 -14.63 10.52 33.36
C LEU A 185 -15.25 11.33 32.22
N ASP A 186 -15.22 12.66 32.33
CA ASP A 186 -15.68 13.53 31.25
C ASP A 186 -14.70 13.43 30.08
N LEU A 187 -15.10 12.73 29.01
CA LEU A 187 -14.23 12.39 27.89
C LEU A 187 -13.95 13.60 26.97
N VAL A 188 -14.69 14.69 27.10
CA VAL A 188 -14.40 15.94 26.38
C VAL A 188 -13.37 16.75 27.19
N LEU A 189 -13.61 16.94 28.49
CA LEU A 189 -12.75 17.68 29.39
C LEU A 189 -11.47 16.91 29.80
N SER A 190 -11.38 15.59 29.57
CA SER A 190 -10.13 14.85 29.76
C SER A 190 -8.98 15.32 28.86
N HIS A 191 -9.30 16.12 27.83
CA HIS A 191 -8.36 16.75 26.91
C HIS A 191 -8.12 18.24 27.24
N ASP A 192 -8.32 18.65 28.51
CA ASP A 192 -8.06 20.02 28.99
C ASP A 192 -6.59 20.47 28.92
N TRP A 193 -5.66 19.54 28.67
CA TRP A 193 -4.26 19.84 28.35
C TRP A 193 -4.04 20.44 26.95
N SER A 194 -5.01 20.28 26.04
CA SER A 194 -4.98 20.78 24.66
C SER A 194 -5.91 22.00 24.48
N PRO A 195 -5.50 23.06 23.75
CA PRO A 195 -6.40 24.12 23.30
C PRO A 195 -7.40 23.64 22.22
N VAL A 196 -7.11 22.52 21.53
CA VAL A 196 -8.07 21.87 20.63
C VAL A 196 -8.89 20.85 21.40
N LYS A 197 -10.21 21.00 21.34
CA LYS A 197 -11.21 20.05 21.85
C LYS A 197 -11.93 19.38 20.69
N LEU A 198 -12.35 18.14 20.94
CA LEU A 198 -13.19 17.36 20.04
C LEU A 198 -14.52 17.06 20.75
N LEU A 199 -15.65 17.04 20.03
CA LEU A 199 -16.97 16.67 20.57
C LEU A 199 -17.78 15.83 19.58
N GLU A 200 -18.37 14.73 20.06
CA GLU A 200 -19.31 13.89 19.32
C GLU A 200 -20.73 14.48 19.41
N GLU A 201 -21.46 14.56 18.30
CA GLU A 201 -22.91 14.83 18.35
C GLU A 201 -23.66 13.52 18.65
N TYR A 202 -24.57 13.56 19.61
CA TYR A 202 -25.52 12.49 19.93
C TYR A 202 -26.96 13.03 19.85
N ASP A 203 -27.82 12.37 19.07
CA ASP A 203 -29.24 12.70 18.96
C ASP A 203 -30.09 11.63 19.67
N PRO A 204 -30.73 11.92 20.82
CA PRO A 204 -31.56 10.94 21.52
C PRO A 204 -32.80 10.50 20.74
N ASN A 205 -33.17 11.23 19.68
CA ASN A 205 -34.34 10.95 18.85
C ASN A 205 -33.99 10.07 17.64
N ASN A 206 -32.70 9.82 17.37
CA ASN A 206 -32.23 9.01 16.25
C ASN A 206 -31.22 7.96 16.74
N LEU A 207 -31.75 6.79 17.09
CA LEU A 207 -30.98 5.65 17.60
C LEU A 207 -30.54 4.68 16.48
N GLU A 208 -30.94 4.93 15.24
CA GLU A 208 -30.61 4.08 14.08
C GLU A 208 -29.22 4.41 13.51
N GLU A 209 -28.77 5.66 13.59
CA GLU A 209 -27.44 6.09 13.15
C GLU A 209 -26.33 5.63 14.12
N VAL A 210 -25.26 5.03 13.58
CA VAL A 210 -24.07 4.65 14.37
C VAL A 210 -23.29 5.89 14.82
N SER A 211 -23.04 6.82 13.90
CA SER A 211 -22.35 8.08 14.14
C SER A 211 -23.07 9.21 13.39
N ARG A 212 -23.01 10.44 13.93
CA ARG A 212 -23.60 11.62 13.27
C ARG A 212 -22.72 12.10 12.11
N PRO A 213 -23.31 12.76 11.08
CA PRO A 213 -22.63 13.08 9.81
C PRO A 213 -21.44 14.06 9.95
N TYR A 214 -21.28 14.68 11.11
CA TYR A 214 -20.09 15.42 11.51
C TYR A 214 -19.78 15.15 12.99
N ALA A 215 -18.56 15.48 13.40
CA ALA A 215 -18.22 15.78 14.78
C ALA A 215 -17.81 17.27 14.86
N TYR A 216 -17.43 17.74 16.05
CA TYR A 216 -16.99 19.12 16.26
C TYR A 216 -15.51 19.19 16.62
N VAL A 217 -14.80 20.15 16.00
CA VAL A 217 -13.48 20.62 16.44
C VAL A 217 -13.70 22.01 17.04
N ALA A 218 -13.22 22.23 18.26
CA ALA A 218 -13.53 23.39 19.08
C ALA A 218 -12.28 23.98 19.74
N ASP A 219 -12.26 25.30 19.93
CA ASP A 219 -11.26 26.01 20.73
C ASP A 219 -11.79 26.41 22.11
N HIS A 220 -13.12 26.48 22.27
CA HIS A 220 -13.78 26.71 23.55
C HIS A 220 -14.86 25.66 23.81
N VAL A 221 -14.90 25.10 25.01
CA VAL A 221 -15.95 24.17 25.45
C VAL A 221 -16.32 24.45 26.90
N GLN A 222 -17.61 24.67 27.14
CA GLN A 222 -18.21 24.77 28.48
C GLN A 222 -19.30 23.71 28.63
N ARG A 223 -19.20 22.86 29.64
CA ARG A 223 -20.25 21.88 29.96
C ARG A 223 -21.49 22.55 30.58
N ILE A 224 -22.67 22.09 30.19
CA ILE A 224 -23.99 22.63 30.56
C ILE A 224 -24.69 21.66 31.53
N ASP A 225 -24.27 21.63 32.79
CA ASP A 225 -24.97 20.90 33.86
C ASP A 225 -26.22 21.66 34.38
N ALA A 226 -26.31 22.96 34.09
CA ALA A 226 -27.44 23.85 34.38
C ALA A 226 -27.54 24.95 33.30
N SER A 227 -28.55 25.83 33.37
CA SER A 227 -28.76 26.89 32.37
C SER A 227 -27.56 27.87 32.28
N CYS A 228 -26.95 28.00 31.10
CA CYS A 228 -25.89 28.96 30.80
C CYS A 228 -26.36 30.09 29.88
N SER A 229 -25.86 31.30 30.08
CA SER A 229 -26.00 32.40 29.12
C SER A 229 -24.92 32.31 28.04
N VAL A 230 -25.33 32.19 26.77
CA VAL A 230 -24.40 32.14 25.63
C VAL A 230 -23.65 33.47 25.48
N LEU A 231 -24.29 34.61 25.77
CA LEU A 231 -23.67 35.93 25.69
C LEU A 231 -22.58 36.12 26.76
N ASP A 232 -22.81 35.60 27.96
CA ASP A 232 -21.84 35.67 29.06
C ASP A 232 -20.62 34.79 28.75
N GLU A 233 -20.83 33.62 28.12
CA GLU A 233 -19.76 32.71 27.73
C GLU A 233 -18.92 33.27 26.58
N ILE A 234 -19.56 33.92 25.58
CA ILE A 234 -18.87 34.71 24.55
C ILE A 234 -18.00 35.80 25.20
N ALA A 235 -18.54 36.55 26.16
CA ALA A 235 -17.82 37.62 26.83
C ALA A 235 -16.60 37.11 27.66
N LYS A 236 -16.72 35.95 28.32
CA LYS A 236 -15.58 35.29 29.00
C LYS A 236 -14.51 34.87 27.99
N HIS A 237 -14.90 34.20 26.90
CA HIS A 237 -13.99 33.72 25.87
C HIS A 237 -13.24 34.90 25.21
N GLU A 238 -13.92 35.99 24.87
CA GLU A 238 -13.27 37.21 24.36
C GLU A 238 -12.24 37.80 25.34
N GLN A 239 -12.51 37.77 26.65
CA GLN A 239 -11.57 38.23 27.67
C GLN A 239 -10.36 37.29 27.81
N GLN A 240 -10.56 35.97 27.69
CA GLN A 240 -9.48 34.98 27.69
C GLN A 240 -8.57 35.15 26.46
N VAL A 241 -9.14 35.30 25.26
CA VAL A 241 -8.37 35.53 24.02
C VAL A 241 -7.58 36.84 24.09
N ARG A 242 -8.16 37.94 24.59
CA ARG A 242 -7.47 39.22 24.77
C ARG A 242 -6.31 39.12 25.77
N SER A 243 -6.55 38.56 26.95
CA SER A 243 -5.52 38.44 28.00
C SER A 243 -4.41 37.42 27.67
N GLY A 244 -4.69 36.43 26.82
CA GLY A 244 -3.67 35.57 26.20
C GLY A 244 -2.76 36.35 25.25
N SER A 245 -3.34 37.18 24.37
CA SER A 245 -2.59 38.02 23.43
C SER A 245 -1.69 39.04 24.14
N GLU A 246 -2.13 39.64 25.24
CA GLU A 246 -1.33 40.60 26.02
C GLU A 246 -0.10 39.93 26.67
N ARG A 247 -0.21 38.67 27.11
CA ARG A 247 0.92 37.90 27.64
C ARG A 247 1.94 37.54 26.56
N ALA A 248 1.49 37.14 25.37
CA ALA A 248 2.40 36.91 24.24
C ALA A 248 3.14 38.19 23.81
N GLY A 249 2.46 39.34 23.87
CA GLY A 249 3.04 40.64 23.52
C GLY A 249 4.11 41.19 24.49
N THR A 250 4.41 40.50 25.60
CA THR A 250 5.40 40.99 26.58
C THR A 250 6.86 40.57 26.28
N GLU A 251 7.08 39.64 25.34
CA GLU A 251 8.42 39.11 24.97
C GLU A 251 8.76 39.32 23.48
N GLY A 252 8.76 40.57 22.96
CA GLY A 252 9.05 40.78 21.53
C GLY A 252 9.14 42.23 21.02
N ARG A 253 10.30 42.87 21.22
CA ARG A 253 10.76 44.18 20.70
C ARG A 253 10.07 44.78 19.44
N THR A 254 9.56 46.00 19.61
CA THR A 254 9.72 47.16 18.70
C THR A 254 9.39 47.03 17.21
N GLY A 255 8.08 47.04 16.93
CA GLY A 255 7.39 47.94 16.01
C GLY A 255 8.08 48.54 14.76
N GLU A 256 7.47 48.26 13.61
CA GLU A 256 7.21 49.24 12.55
C GLU A 256 5.78 49.01 12.02
N ALA A 257 5.07 50.05 11.58
CA ALA A 257 3.64 49.96 11.24
C ALA A 257 3.35 50.60 9.88
N LEU A 258 2.91 49.79 8.90
CA LEU A 258 2.43 50.25 7.61
C LEU A 258 1.11 49.58 7.25
N ASN A 259 0.19 50.42 6.80
CA ASN A 259 -1.24 50.18 6.58
C ASN A 259 -1.62 48.89 5.82
N GLY A 260 -2.70 48.26 6.27
CA GLY A 260 -3.87 48.17 5.39
C GLY A 260 -4.23 46.82 4.79
N ASP A 261 -4.49 45.80 5.62
CA ASP A 261 -5.45 44.75 5.27
C ASP A 261 -6.14 44.18 6.51
N VAL A 262 -7.30 43.54 6.33
CA VAL A 262 -8.17 43.07 7.42
C VAL A 262 -7.99 41.56 7.68
N GLN A 263 -7.83 41.20 8.96
CA GLN A 263 -7.87 39.83 9.49
C GLN A 263 -6.86 38.83 8.88
N GLY A 264 -5.61 38.92 9.35
CA GLY A 264 -4.76 37.73 9.43
C GLY A 264 -5.42 36.68 10.33
N ALA A 265 -5.80 35.54 9.75
CA ALA A 265 -6.56 34.50 10.43
C ALA A 265 -5.77 33.83 11.58
N GLY A 266 -6.46 33.54 12.68
CA GLY A 266 -5.87 32.91 13.87
C GLY A 266 -5.45 31.46 13.64
N TRP A 267 -4.78 30.88 14.64
CA TRP A 267 -4.35 29.48 14.59
C TRP A 267 -5.51 28.51 14.38
N PHE A 268 -6.69 28.83 14.92
CA PHE A 268 -7.87 27.98 14.85
C PHE A 268 -8.58 28.07 13.50
N GLU A 269 -8.64 29.27 12.91
CA GLU A 269 -9.09 29.48 11.54
C GLU A 269 -8.18 28.75 10.53
N LYS A 270 -6.84 28.75 10.76
CA LYS A 270 -5.89 27.93 9.98
C LYS A 270 -6.14 26.43 10.15
N LEU A 271 -6.37 25.96 11.37
CA LEU A 271 -6.68 24.54 11.65
C LEU A 271 -7.94 24.09 10.90
N ARG A 272 -8.98 24.94 10.90
CA ARG A 272 -10.18 24.73 10.07
C ARG A 272 -9.84 24.59 8.60
N ASP A 273 -9.06 25.51 8.02
CA ASP A 273 -8.80 25.50 6.57
C ASP A 273 -7.94 24.33 6.07
N GLN A 274 -7.26 23.62 7.01
CA GLN A 274 -6.60 22.34 6.77
C GLN A 274 -7.54 21.13 6.95
N LEU A 275 -8.34 21.09 8.03
CA LEU A 275 -9.18 19.93 8.37
C LEU A 275 -10.53 19.89 7.63
N GLN A 276 -11.14 21.06 7.44
CA GLN A 276 -12.47 21.23 6.88
C GLN A 276 -12.67 22.66 6.34
N ARG A 277 -12.07 22.93 5.18
CA ARG A 277 -12.29 24.18 4.44
C ARG A 277 -13.79 24.45 4.23
N ASP A 278 -14.11 25.74 4.14
CA ASP A 278 -15.43 26.31 3.85
C ASP A 278 -16.54 26.10 4.92
N GLU A 279 -16.22 25.56 6.10
CA GLU A 279 -17.15 25.58 7.25
C GLU A 279 -17.05 26.88 8.09
N GLU A 280 -18.12 27.18 8.82
CA GLU A 280 -18.19 28.34 9.71
C GLU A 280 -17.72 27.98 11.12
N ILE A 281 -16.80 28.79 11.67
CA ILE A 281 -16.53 28.79 13.11
C ILE A 281 -17.64 29.57 13.81
N LYS A 282 -18.42 28.88 14.65
CA LYS A 282 -19.57 29.45 15.37
C LYS A 282 -19.84 28.68 16.66
N TRP A 283 -20.82 29.14 17.42
CA TRP A 283 -21.26 28.51 18.65
C TRP A 283 -22.30 27.43 18.38
N TYR A 284 -22.11 26.26 18.99
CA TYR A 284 -23.01 25.12 18.93
C TYR A 284 -23.37 24.65 20.34
N VAL A 285 -24.58 24.11 20.49
CA VAL A 285 -24.98 23.31 21.66
C VAL A 285 -24.92 21.86 21.23
N VAL A 286 -23.96 21.11 21.78
CA VAL A 286 -23.66 19.72 21.41
C VAL A 286 -24.07 18.82 22.56
N VAL A 287 -25.10 17.99 22.34
CA VAL A 287 -25.38 16.85 23.22
C VAL A 287 -24.41 15.75 22.85
N ASN A 288 -23.76 15.15 23.84
CA ASN A 288 -22.81 14.04 23.68
C ASN A 288 -23.21 12.92 24.65
N GLY A 289 -23.19 11.67 24.19
CA GLY A 289 -23.75 10.56 24.95
C GLY A 289 -23.27 9.19 24.49
N ASP A 290 -22.73 8.42 25.43
CA ASP A 290 -22.54 6.97 25.31
C ASP A 290 -22.99 6.35 26.64
N GLU A 291 -24.31 6.14 26.81
CA GLU A 291 -24.75 4.99 27.60
C GLU A 291 -24.65 3.78 26.68
N GLU A 292 -23.99 2.72 27.16
CA GLU A 292 -23.47 1.66 26.31
C GLU A 292 -24.57 1.12 25.40
N ARG A 293 -24.32 1.09 24.07
CA ARG A 293 -25.14 0.31 23.13
C ARG A 293 -24.86 -1.19 23.29
N ALA A 294 -24.99 -1.67 24.54
CA ALA A 294 -24.96 -3.06 24.94
C ALA A 294 -26.14 -3.77 24.29
N TRP A 295 -25.88 -4.46 23.19
CA TRP A 295 -26.86 -5.31 22.52
C TRP A 295 -27.45 -6.30 23.53
N LEU A 296 -28.76 -6.19 23.77
CA LEU A 296 -29.46 -7.12 24.65
C LEU A 296 -29.40 -8.52 24.04
N VAL A 297 -28.58 -9.39 24.62
CA VAL A 297 -28.56 -10.84 24.35
C VAL A 297 -29.84 -11.44 24.90
N ALA A 298 -30.93 -11.27 24.15
CA ALA A 298 -32.29 -11.54 24.58
C ALA A 298 -32.56 -13.05 24.69
N ARG A 299 -32.39 -13.59 25.90
CA ARG A 299 -32.91 -14.91 26.27
C ARG A 299 -34.45 -14.95 26.10
N THR A 300 -34.90 -15.82 25.21
CA THR A 300 -36.12 -16.64 25.37
C THR A 300 -37.48 -15.93 25.53
N ILE A 301 -38.17 -15.77 24.38
CA ILE A 301 -39.62 -15.97 24.18
C ILE A 301 -40.62 -15.11 25.00
N SER A 302 -41.28 -14.17 24.31
CA SER A 302 -42.75 -14.22 24.13
C SER A 302 -43.26 -13.31 23.00
N ARG A 303 -44.38 -13.69 22.38
CA ARG A 303 -45.23 -12.93 21.44
C ARG A 303 -46.65 -12.87 22.07
N PRO A 304 -47.61 -12.00 21.65
CA PRO A 304 -47.72 -11.34 20.34
C PRO A 304 -48.13 -9.84 20.40
N GLN A 305 -48.58 -9.29 19.25
CA GLN A 305 -49.24 -7.97 19.04
C GLN A 305 -48.30 -6.74 19.08
N THR A 306 -48.36 -5.76 18.17
CA THR A 306 -49.20 -5.62 16.94
C THR A 306 -48.43 -4.91 15.79
N ARG A 307 -49.13 -4.67 14.67
CA ARG A 307 -48.66 -4.06 13.42
C ARG A 307 -48.36 -2.55 13.57
N GLU A 308 -47.73 -1.99 12.54
CA GLU A 308 -47.60 -0.55 12.23
C GLU A 308 -46.49 0.26 12.95
N GLN A 309 -45.31 0.34 12.33
CA GLN A 309 -44.60 1.61 12.04
C GLN A 309 -43.42 1.34 11.08
N THR A 310 -43.61 1.58 9.77
CA THR A 310 -42.56 1.40 8.74
C THR A 310 -42.78 2.27 7.51
N VAL A 311 -43.08 3.56 7.69
CA VAL A 311 -43.09 4.57 6.61
C VAL A 311 -42.65 5.92 7.15
N GLN A 312 -41.38 6.30 6.93
CA GLN A 312 -40.93 7.68 6.64
C GLN A 312 -39.39 7.74 6.48
N HIS A 313 -38.88 7.25 5.34
CA HIS A 313 -37.53 7.61 4.87
C HIS A 313 -37.49 7.73 3.33
N ALA A 314 -38.49 8.42 2.78
CA ALA A 314 -38.72 8.55 1.34
C ALA A 314 -39.15 9.98 0.98
N GLN A 315 -38.42 10.98 1.48
CA GLN A 315 -38.79 12.40 1.28
C GLN A 315 -37.60 13.38 1.33
N TYR A 316 -36.54 13.14 0.55
CA TYR A 316 -35.60 14.19 0.13
C TYR A 316 -34.88 13.86 -1.20
N THR A 317 -35.64 13.47 -2.22
CA THR A 317 -35.14 13.32 -3.60
C THR A 317 -36.28 13.51 -4.60
N HIS A 318 -35.94 13.91 -5.82
CA HIS A 318 -36.83 14.19 -6.96
C HIS A 318 -37.79 15.39 -6.84
N GLN A 319 -37.43 16.47 -7.54
CA GLN A 319 -38.41 17.23 -8.33
C GLN A 319 -38.20 16.89 -9.82
N HIS A 320 -39.05 16.05 -10.39
CA HIS A 320 -39.48 16.12 -11.79
C HIS A 320 -40.79 15.29 -11.95
N PRO A 321 -41.69 15.63 -12.90
CA PRO A 321 -43.05 15.07 -12.91
C PRO A 321 -43.11 13.65 -13.50
N VAL A 322 -43.80 12.74 -12.81
CA VAL A 322 -44.14 11.41 -13.33
C VAL A 322 -45.42 11.51 -14.17
N SER A 323 -45.37 11.04 -15.42
CA SER A 323 -46.57 10.79 -16.23
C SER A 323 -47.26 9.51 -15.74
N GLN A 324 -48.59 9.57 -15.56
CA GLN A 324 -49.36 8.47 -14.97
C GLN A 324 -49.84 7.43 -15.99
N GLY A 325 -49.81 6.16 -15.58
CA GLY A 325 -50.82 5.17 -15.97
C GLY A 325 -50.39 4.10 -16.99
N GLN A 326 -50.11 2.89 -16.49
CA GLN A 326 -51.12 1.81 -16.45
C GLN A 326 -50.54 0.54 -15.79
N ASP A 327 -51.33 -0.14 -14.97
CA ASP A 327 -50.96 -1.45 -14.42
C ASP A 327 -50.73 -2.47 -15.54
N ARG A 328 -49.65 -3.26 -15.40
CA ARG A 328 -49.43 -4.49 -16.17
C ARG A 328 -48.92 -5.58 -15.24
N ASP A 329 -49.56 -6.74 -15.32
CA ASP A 329 -49.21 -7.94 -14.55
C ASP A 329 -47.72 -8.32 -14.76
N PRO A 330 -46.88 -8.30 -13.70
CA PRO A 330 -45.47 -8.69 -13.79
C PRO A 330 -45.28 -10.11 -14.31
N GLU A 331 -46.24 -11.01 -14.06
CA GLU A 331 -46.17 -12.41 -14.46
C GLU A 331 -46.46 -12.59 -15.95
N ALA A 332 -47.30 -11.72 -16.54
CA ALA A 332 -47.48 -11.62 -17.99
C ALA A 332 -46.19 -11.13 -18.68
N SER A 333 -45.55 -10.08 -18.14
CA SER A 333 -44.28 -9.56 -18.66
C SER A 333 -43.15 -10.61 -18.63
N ARG A 334 -43.06 -11.42 -17.56
CA ARG A 334 -42.11 -12.55 -17.47
C ARG A 334 -42.37 -13.63 -18.52
N ARG A 335 -43.64 -13.93 -18.81
CA ARG A 335 -44.02 -14.90 -19.86
C ARG A 335 -43.74 -14.38 -21.26
N GLN A 336 -43.87 -13.06 -21.48
CA GLN A 336 -43.46 -12.44 -22.73
C GLN A 336 -41.94 -12.50 -22.91
N LEU A 337 -41.14 -12.13 -21.90
CA LEU A 337 -39.67 -12.23 -21.96
C LEU A 337 -39.19 -13.65 -22.27
N ARG A 338 -39.75 -14.69 -21.62
CA ARG A 338 -39.38 -16.09 -21.91
C ARG A 338 -39.62 -16.49 -23.36
N ARG A 339 -40.68 -15.96 -23.98
CA ARG A 339 -41.05 -16.24 -25.38
C ARG A 339 -40.21 -15.43 -26.38
N GLU A 340 -39.83 -14.20 -26.03
CA GLU A 340 -38.93 -13.35 -26.82
C GLU A 340 -37.46 -13.83 -26.75
N LEU A 341 -37.05 -14.44 -25.63
CA LEU A 341 -35.73 -15.05 -25.44
C LEU A 341 -35.66 -16.53 -25.89
N GLY A 342 -36.71 -17.08 -26.50
CA GLY A 342 -36.70 -18.42 -27.12
C GLY A 342 -36.75 -19.62 -26.15
N PHE A 343 -37.06 -19.42 -24.86
CA PHE A 343 -37.08 -20.48 -23.84
C PHE A 343 -38.47 -21.13 -23.67
N GLU A 344 -38.95 -21.85 -24.70
CA GLU A 344 -39.97 -22.90 -24.56
C GLU A 344 -39.47 -24.21 -25.23
N GLU A 345 -39.84 -25.37 -24.69
CA GLU A 345 -39.14 -26.65 -24.93
C GLU A 345 -39.43 -27.27 -26.31
N GLY A 346 -38.40 -27.65 -27.09
CA GLY A 346 -38.62 -28.17 -28.45
C GLY A 346 -37.44 -28.79 -29.21
N ARG A 347 -36.92 -29.94 -28.73
CA ARG A 347 -36.05 -30.90 -29.46
C ARG A 347 -34.82 -30.35 -30.23
N ILE A 348 -33.63 -30.71 -29.75
CA ILE A 348 -32.47 -30.97 -30.62
C ILE A 348 -32.02 -32.41 -30.35
N GLU A 349 -31.92 -33.24 -31.39
CA GLU A 349 -31.38 -34.60 -31.28
C GLU A 349 -29.86 -34.54 -31.24
N LEU A 350 -29.25 -35.21 -30.26
CA LEU A 350 -27.81 -35.16 -30.04
C LEU A 350 -27.10 -36.09 -31.05
N LEU A 351 -26.57 -35.54 -32.14
CA LEU A 351 -25.77 -36.29 -33.12
C LEU A 351 -24.43 -36.72 -32.50
N VAL A 352 -24.31 -38.02 -32.22
CA VAL A 352 -23.12 -38.61 -31.61
C VAL A 352 -22.01 -38.82 -32.65
N SER A 353 -21.09 -37.85 -32.76
CA SER A 353 -19.80 -37.96 -33.44
C SER A 353 -18.88 -36.85 -32.91
N THR A 354 -17.64 -37.07 -32.48
CA THR A 354 -16.83 -38.29 -32.32
C THR A 354 -15.87 -38.06 -31.15
N ARG A 355 -15.40 -39.11 -30.46
CA ARG A 355 -14.48 -38.94 -29.32
C ARG A 355 -13.16 -38.26 -29.75
N PRO A 356 -12.70 -37.20 -29.08
CA PRO A 356 -11.27 -36.87 -29.02
C PRO A 356 -10.52 -38.02 -28.34
N GLU A 357 -9.27 -38.25 -28.72
CA GLU A 357 -8.44 -39.31 -28.13
C GLU A 357 -8.01 -38.95 -26.69
N ALA A 358 -7.68 -39.97 -25.90
CA ALA A 358 -7.51 -39.81 -24.46
C ALA A 358 -6.24 -39.01 -24.09
N LYS A 359 -6.37 -38.08 -23.14
CA LYS A 359 -5.21 -37.44 -22.48
C LYS A 359 -4.30 -38.53 -21.86
N PRO A 360 -2.97 -38.32 -21.80
CA PRO A 360 -2.11 -39.09 -20.91
C PRO A 360 -2.61 -38.98 -19.47
N ASN A 361 -2.61 -40.09 -18.73
CA ASN A 361 -2.99 -40.09 -17.31
C ASN A 361 -1.93 -39.33 -16.48
N VAL A 362 -2.21 -38.07 -16.14
CA VAL A 362 -1.65 -37.47 -14.92
C VAL A 362 -2.43 -38.09 -13.75
N SER A 363 -1.71 -38.71 -12.83
CA SER A 363 -2.29 -39.49 -11.74
C SER A 363 -2.67 -38.64 -10.54
N GLU A 364 -3.75 -39.05 -9.88
CA GLU A 364 -4.32 -38.49 -8.64
C GLU A 364 -4.95 -37.10 -8.79
N ALA A 365 -6.17 -36.98 -8.27
CA ALA A 365 -6.87 -35.71 -8.20
C ALA A 365 -6.48 -35.01 -6.90
N ASP A 366 -5.60 -34.01 -7.00
CA ASP A 366 -5.36 -33.05 -5.93
C ASP A 366 -6.68 -32.54 -5.36
N SER A 367 -6.74 -32.38 -4.03
CA SER A 367 -7.85 -31.65 -3.42
C SER A 367 -7.83 -30.20 -3.90
N THR A 368 -9.01 -29.58 -3.97
CA THR A 368 -9.11 -28.15 -4.33
C THR A 368 -8.30 -27.25 -3.38
N GLU A 369 -8.07 -27.69 -2.14
CA GLU A 369 -7.22 -27.02 -1.15
C GLU A 369 -5.75 -26.94 -1.62
N ALA A 370 -5.16 -28.05 -2.09
CA ALA A 370 -3.78 -28.08 -2.57
C ALA A 370 -3.54 -27.18 -3.80
N GLN A 371 -4.59 -26.87 -4.58
CA GLN A 371 -4.49 -25.89 -5.67
C GLN A 371 -4.27 -24.47 -5.13
N TYR A 372 -4.95 -24.09 -4.04
CA TYR A 372 -4.82 -22.76 -3.44
C TYR A 372 -3.57 -22.58 -2.57
N ASP A 373 -2.79 -23.63 -2.28
CA ASP A 373 -1.40 -23.45 -1.82
C ASP A 373 -0.46 -23.06 -2.97
N ARG A 374 -0.73 -23.54 -4.19
CA ARG A 374 0.18 -23.45 -5.35
C ARG A 374 -0.06 -22.25 -6.26
N THR A 375 -1.25 -21.66 -6.23
CA THR A 375 -1.66 -20.53 -7.09
C THR A 375 -2.80 -19.72 -6.44
N THR A 376 -3.16 -18.53 -6.95
CA THR A 376 -4.24 -17.68 -6.36
C THR A 376 -5.64 -17.97 -6.92
N GLY A 377 -5.86 -19.06 -7.66
CA GLY A 377 -7.13 -19.33 -8.34
C GLY A 377 -7.30 -20.80 -8.74
N ALA A 378 -8.54 -21.22 -9.00
CA ALA A 378 -8.85 -22.56 -9.49
C ALA A 378 -8.26 -22.86 -10.88
N THR A 379 -7.87 -21.83 -11.64
CA THR A 379 -7.26 -22.00 -12.96
C THR A 379 -5.74 -22.06 -12.90
N ASP A 380 -5.15 -22.88 -13.77
CA ASP A 380 -3.71 -22.91 -14.01
C ASP A 380 -3.31 -21.92 -15.11
N ALA A 381 -2.21 -21.20 -14.89
CA ALA A 381 -1.55 -20.41 -15.93
C ALA A 381 -0.68 -21.31 -16.83
N VAL A 382 -0.49 -20.91 -18.09
CA VAL A 382 0.24 -21.69 -19.12
C VAL A 382 1.64 -22.17 -18.70
N TRP A 383 2.28 -21.50 -17.75
CA TRP A 383 3.62 -21.84 -17.23
C TRP A 383 3.73 -23.27 -16.69
N ILE A 384 2.64 -23.87 -16.17
CA ILE A 384 2.70 -25.26 -15.68
C ILE A 384 2.89 -26.28 -16.81
N HIS A 385 2.72 -25.88 -18.08
CA HIS A 385 2.85 -26.77 -19.23
C HIS A 385 4.28 -27.29 -19.41
N GLN A 386 5.27 -26.44 -19.16
CA GLN A 386 6.69 -26.79 -19.24
C GLN A 386 7.41 -26.77 -17.89
N ASP A 387 6.83 -26.14 -16.87
CA ASP A 387 7.38 -26.11 -15.51
C ASP A 387 6.29 -26.41 -14.46
N PRO A 388 5.83 -27.67 -14.34
CA PRO A 388 4.79 -28.06 -13.39
C PRO A 388 5.15 -27.72 -11.94
N TYR A 389 4.15 -27.58 -11.06
CA TYR A 389 4.36 -27.20 -9.66
C TYR A 389 5.35 -28.10 -8.89
N SER A 390 5.47 -29.39 -9.24
CA SER A 390 6.46 -30.33 -8.69
C SER A 390 7.92 -29.97 -8.97
N ASN A 391 8.21 -29.07 -9.91
CA ASN A 391 9.56 -28.56 -10.18
C ASN A 391 10.03 -27.49 -9.18
N ARG A 392 9.10 -26.95 -8.38
CA ARG A 392 9.36 -25.90 -7.38
C ARG A 392 10.15 -26.46 -6.20
N PRO A 393 11.20 -25.77 -5.71
CA PRO A 393 11.89 -26.20 -4.50
C PRO A 393 10.98 -26.13 -3.26
N VAL A 394 10.72 -27.29 -2.64
CA VAL A 394 9.97 -27.40 -1.39
C VAL A 394 10.81 -26.87 -0.21
N PHE A 395 10.18 -26.24 0.77
CA PHE A 395 10.76 -25.80 2.03
C PHE A 395 9.91 -26.29 3.22
N GLU A 396 10.42 -26.12 4.44
CA GLU A 396 9.71 -26.46 5.67
C GLU A 396 9.07 -25.19 6.28
N PRO A 397 7.96 -25.28 7.02
CA PRO A 397 7.46 -24.15 7.79
C PRO A 397 8.37 -23.81 8.97
N LEU A 398 8.32 -22.56 9.42
CA LEU A 398 9.02 -22.09 10.62
C LEU A 398 8.40 -22.74 11.88
N LYS A 399 9.25 -23.28 12.76
CA LYS A 399 8.85 -24.10 13.92
C LYS A 399 9.44 -23.60 15.25
N GLU A 400 10.21 -22.52 15.22
CA GLU A 400 10.88 -21.91 16.37
C GLU A 400 11.12 -20.41 16.12
N ASP A 401 11.36 -19.65 17.20
CA ASP A 401 11.79 -18.25 17.12
C ASP A 401 13.22 -18.15 16.56
N ILE A 402 13.47 -17.24 15.60
CA ILE A 402 14.78 -17.09 14.95
C ILE A 402 15.28 -15.63 14.89
N LYS A 403 16.57 -15.48 14.60
CA LYS A 403 17.22 -14.22 14.23
C LYS A 403 17.83 -14.31 12.82
N THR A 404 17.93 -13.17 12.15
CA THR A 404 18.56 -12.99 10.83
C THR A 404 19.02 -11.53 10.68
N GLN A 405 19.81 -11.19 9.67
CA GLN A 405 20.10 -9.79 9.33
C GLN A 405 18.92 -9.16 8.58
N THR A 406 18.42 -9.82 7.54
CA THR A 406 17.23 -9.38 6.79
C THR A 406 16.17 -10.49 6.75
N CYS A 407 14.90 -10.11 6.94
CA CYS A 407 13.75 -10.98 6.70
C CYS A 407 12.87 -10.42 5.58
N ILE A 408 12.53 -11.25 4.60
CA ILE A 408 11.70 -10.89 3.44
C ILE A 408 10.39 -11.65 3.53
N VAL A 409 9.26 -10.96 3.35
CA VAL A 409 7.92 -11.55 3.37
C VAL A 409 7.42 -11.64 1.94
N GLY A 410 7.15 -12.85 1.45
CA GLY A 410 6.77 -13.16 0.08
C GLY A 410 7.92 -13.70 -0.78
N ALA A 411 7.69 -14.85 -1.43
CA ALA A 411 8.61 -15.54 -2.35
C ALA A 411 8.22 -15.34 -3.83
N GLY A 412 7.67 -14.17 -4.17
CA GLY A 412 7.48 -13.73 -5.56
C GLY A 412 8.76 -13.16 -6.18
N ILE A 413 8.67 -12.64 -7.41
CA ILE A 413 9.85 -12.11 -8.15
C ILE A 413 10.62 -11.05 -7.35
N SER A 414 9.92 -10.13 -6.68
CA SER A 414 10.52 -9.06 -5.89
C SER A 414 11.34 -9.60 -4.72
N GLY A 415 10.74 -10.45 -3.88
CA GLY A 415 11.42 -11.02 -2.71
C GLY A 415 12.62 -11.89 -3.07
N LEU A 416 12.53 -12.67 -4.16
CA LEU A 416 13.63 -13.50 -4.64
C LEU A 416 14.76 -12.69 -5.28
N SER A 417 14.44 -11.58 -5.95
CA SER A 417 15.46 -10.66 -6.52
C SER A 417 16.22 -9.92 -5.41
N ILE A 418 15.52 -9.49 -4.35
CA ILE A 418 16.13 -8.86 -3.16
C ILE A 418 17.00 -9.87 -2.41
N ALA A 419 16.51 -11.10 -2.22
CA ALA A 419 17.30 -12.17 -1.63
C ALA A 419 18.58 -12.45 -2.42
N TYR A 420 18.51 -12.52 -3.76
CA TYR A 420 19.68 -12.74 -4.62
C TYR A 420 20.76 -11.67 -4.43
N GLU A 421 20.41 -10.39 -4.53
CA GLU A 421 21.38 -9.30 -4.39
C GLU A 421 21.96 -9.22 -2.96
N LEU A 422 21.12 -9.39 -1.92
CA LEU A 422 21.57 -9.41 -0.52
C LEU A 422 22.46 -10.61 -0.17
N VAL A 423 22.13 -11.81 -0.68
CA VAL A 423 22.93 -13.02 -0.46
C VAL A 423 24.29 -12.91 -1.15
N LYS A 424 24.37 -12.30 -2.34
CA LYS A 424 25.65 -11.96 -2.99
C LYS A 424 26.45 -10.90 -2.23
N ARG A 425 25.77 -9.97 -1.52
CA ARG A 425 26.35 -9.02 -0.56
C ARG A 425 26.71 -9.64 0.80
N ARG A 426 26.63 -10.98 0.93
CA ARG A 426 26.96 -11.76 2.15
C ARG A 426 26.09 -11.44 3.37
N GLN A 427 24.89 -10.89 3.17
CA GLN A 427 23.90 -10.74 4.24
C GLN A 427 23.26 -12.10 4.56
N GLU A 428 22.90 -12.34 5.83
CA GLU A 428 21.98 -13.41 6.19
C GLU A 428 20.54 -13.02 5.82
N VAL A 429 19.90 -13.85 5.00
CA VAL A 429 18.54 -13.60 4.49
C VAL A 429 17.62 -14.77 4.82
N VAL A 430 16.47 -14.44 5.42
CA VAL A 430 15.33 -15.35 5.56
C VAL A 430 14.20 -14.88 4.65
N ILE A 431 13.57 -15.79 3.92
CA ILE A 431 12.26 -15.57 3.29
C ILE A 431 11.17 -16.30 4.08
N LEU A 432 10.07 -15.62 4.39
CA LEU A 432 8.83 -16.20 4.87
C LEU A 432 7.77 -16.12 3.76
N GLU A 433 7.21 -17.25 3.37
CA GLU A 433 6.12 -17.37 2.40
C GLU A 433 4.91 -18.02 3.06
N ALA A 434 3.71 -17.46 2.83
CA ALA A 434 2.48 -17.87 3.49
C ALA A 434 1.91 -19.19 2.97
N ARG A 435 2.31 -19.62 1.77
CA ARG A 435 1.88 -20.86 1.08
C ARG A 435 3.10 -21.52 0.41
N ASP A 436 2.98 -22.04 -0.82
CA ASP A 436 4.15 -22.44 -1.62
C ASP A 436 4.88 -21.23 -2.22
N VAL A 437 6.18 -21.41 -2.50
CA VAL A 437 6.95 -20.46 -3.33
C VAL A 437 6.31 -20.29 -4.72
N LEU A 438 6.34 -19.07 -5.25
CA LEU A 438 5.75 -18.71 -6.55
C LEU A 438 4.22 -18.94 -6.66
N SER A 439 3.51 -19.02 -5.53
CA SER A 439 2.05 -19.19 -5.49
C SER A 439 1.25 -17.90 -5.71
N GLY A 440 1.89 -16.74 -5.61
CA GLY A 440 1.30 -15.43 -5.90
C GLY A 440 1.28 -15.10 -7.41
N GLU A 441 0.96 -13.84 -7.72
CA GLU A 441 0.71 -13.36 -9.08
C GLU A 441 1.92 -13.45 -10.04
N THR A 442 3.15 -13.59 -9.52
CA THR A 442 4.32 -13.98 -10.32
C THR A 442 4.14 -15.32 -11.06
N GLY A 443 3.33 -16.23 -10.52
CA GLY A 443 2.94 -17.49 -11.17
C GLY A 443 1.76 -17.37 -12.14
N ARG A 444 1.16 -16.18 -12.28
CA ARG A 444 -0.09 -15.90 -13.04
C ARG A 444 0.03 -14.75 -14.04
N THR A 445 1.15 -14.04 -14.05
CA THR A 445 1.54 -13.06 -15.08
C THR A 445 1.49 -13.64 -16.51
N SER A 446 1.43 -12.76 -17.51
CA SER A 446 1.63 -13.07 -18.93
C SER A 446 3.11 -13.11 -19.38
N GLY A 447 4.06 -12.72 -18.51
CA GLY A 447 5.49 -12.98 -18.73
C GLY A 447 6.22 -11.99 -19.65
N HIS A 448 5.80 -10.72 -19.66
CA HIS A 448 6.42 -9.65 -20.45
C HIS A 448 7.55 -8.97 -19.63
N LEU A 449 8.68 -8.63 -20.27
CA LEU A 449 9.70 -7.74 -19.72
C LEU A 449 9.81 -6.51 -20.63
N SER A 450 9.23 -5.39 -20.17
CA SER A 450 8.97 -4.20 -21.00
C SER A 450 9.58 -2.92 -20.44
N SER A 451 10.12 -2.12 -21.35
CA SER A 451 10.30 -0.67 -21.24
C SER A 451 9.37 0.09 -22.20
N ALA A 452 8.52 -0.58 -22.97
CA ALA A 452 7.33 0.00 -23.58
C ALA A 452 6.21 0.02 -22.52
N LEU A 453 6.16 1.09 -21.71
CA LEU A 453 5.33 1.14 -20.51
C LEU A 453 3.86 1.42 -20.83
N ASP A 454 2.98 0.77 -20.07
CA ASP A 454 1.52 0.85 -20.13
C ASP A 454 1.05 2.32 -20.11
N ASP A 455 1.45 3.05 -19.08
CA ASP A 455 1.04 4.43 -18.80
C ASP A 455 1.65 5.50 -19.75
N GLU A 456 2.55 5.12 -20.66
CA GLU A 456 3.30 5.99 -21.60
C GLU A 456 4.28 7.01 -20.99
N TYR A 457 5.45 7.15 -21.61
CA TYR A 457 6.45 8.18 -21.26
C TYR A 457 5.90 9.60 -21.40
N THR A 458 4.99 9.88 -22.34
CA THR A 458 4.36 11.20 -22.40
C THR A 458 3.55 11.52 -21.12
N ASN A 459 2.98 10.54 -20.41
CA ASN A 459 2.24 10.79 -19.17
C ASN A 459 3.14 10.76 -17.94
N LEU A 460 4.13 9.87 -17.91
CA LEU A 460 5.19 9.87 -16.90
C LEU A 460 5.93 11.22 -16.85
N GLU A 461 6.25 11.83 -17.99
CA GLU A 461 6.88 13.16 -18.02
C GLU A 461 5.94 14.27 -17.51
N LYS A 462 4.63 14.21 -17.79
CA LYS A 462 3.63 15.15 -17.21
C LYS A 462 3.56 15.01 -15.68
N LYS A 463 3.64 13.78 -15.16
CA LYS A 463 3.46 13.45 -13.74
C LYS A 463 4.73 13.70 -12.91
N HIS A 464 5.86 13.14 -13.33
CA HIS A 464 7.13 13.11 -12.60
C HIS A 464 8.21 14.04 -13.18
N GLY A 465 7.95 14.67 -14.33
CA GLY A 465 8.93 15.49 -15.03
C GLY A 465 9.92 14.65 -15.85
N ARG A 466 10.78 15.35 -16.60
CA ARG A 466 11.73 14.74 -17.54
C ARG A 466 12.72 13.76 -16.87
N GLU A 467 13.18 14.11 -15.67
CA GLU A 467 14.07 13.30 -14.86
C GLU A 467 13.41 11.98 -14.43
N GLY A 468 12.14 12.01 -13.99
CA GLY A 468 11.38 10.82 -13.64
C GLY A 468 11.10 9.92 -14.85
N ALA A 469 10.81 10.49 -16.02
CA ALA A 469 10.67 9.73 -17.25
C ALA A 469 11.99 9.04 -17.68
N GLN A 470 13.13 9.71 -17.50
CA GLN A 470 14.46 9.12 -17.75
C GLN A 470 14.77 7.99 -16.78
N ALA A 471 14.54 8.20 -15.49
CA ALA A 471 14.70 7.18 -14.47
C ALA A 471 13.82 5.94 -14.74
N ALA A 472 12.59 6.10 -15.25
CA ALA A 472 11.75 4.97 -15.66
C ALA A 472 12.31 4.23 -16.89
N ALA A 473 12.77 4.96 -17.91
CA ALA A 473 13.37 4.39 -19.13
C ALA A 473 14.66 3.59 -18.83
N ASP A 474 15.58 4.19 -18.08
CA ASP A 474 16.87 3.61 -17.71
C ASP A 474 16.69 2.33 -16.86
N SER A 475 15.80 2.40 -15.87
CA SER A 475 15.58 1.32 -14.90
C SER A 475 14.87 0.11 -15.52
N HIS A 476 13.84 0.29 -16.35
CA HIS A 476 13.17 -0.83 -17.01
C HIS A 476 14.08 -1.53 -18.03
N ASN A 477 14.89 -0.78 -18.79
CA ASN A 477 15.94 -1.37 -19.63
C ASN A 477 16.95 -2.17 -18.80
N TRP A 478 17.44 -1.60 -17.69
CA TRP A 478 18.35 -2.31 -16.78
C TRP A 478 17.72 -3.60 -16.24
N ALA A 479 16.43 -3.59 -15.90
CA ALA A 479 15.72 -4.76 -15.40
C ALA A 479 15.60 -5.87 -16.46
N ILE A 480 15.26 -5.51 -17.71
CA ILE A 480 15.24 -6.44 -18.86
C ILE A 480 16.61 -7.13 -19.01
N GLU A 481 17.68 -6.35 -19.03
CA GLU A 481 19.03 -6.90 -19.21
C GLU A 481 19.50 -7.70 -17.97
N ARG A 482 19.07 -7.30 -16.76
CA ARG A 482 19.44 -7.98 -15.51
C ARG A 482 18.90 -9.41 -15.45
N VAL A 483 17.68 -9.67 -15.92
CA VAL A 483 17.15 -11.05 -16.03
C VAL A 483 18.06 -11.91 -16.93
N GLY A 484 18.46 -11.38 -18.08
CA GLY A 484 19.38 -12.07 -19.00
C GLY A 484 20.77 -12.31 -18.40
N GLN A 485 21.31 -11.32 -17.69
CA GLN A 485 22.58 -11.44 -16.96
C GLN A 485 22.53 -12.54 -15.90
N ILE A 486 21.50 -12.54 -15.04
CA ILE A 486 21.36 -13.53 -13.95
C ILE A 486 21.13 -14.92 -14.52
N SER A 487 20.28 -15.06 -15.54
CA SER A 487 20.01 -16.35 -16.19
C SER A 487 21.29 -16.95 -16.78
N LYS A 488 22.13 -16.11 -17.42
CA LYS A 488 23.44 -16.52 -17.95
C LYS A 488 24.47 -16.79 -16.85
N GLU A 489 24.52 -16.01 -15.78
CA GLU A 489 25.46 -16.18 -14.66
C GLU A 489 25.20 -17.50 -13.92
N LEU A 490 23.92 -17.85 -13.72
CA LEU A 490 23.49 -18.99 -12.92
C LEU A 490 23.21 -20.26 -13.75
N GLY A 491 23.26 -20.17 -15.09
CA GLY A 491 22.97 -21.29 -15.99
C GLY A 491 21.49 -21.70 -16.00
N ILE A 492 20.59 -20.74 -15.88
CA ILE A 492 19.15 -20.96 -15.82
C ILE A 492 18.56 -20.91 -17.23
N ASP A 493 18.04 -22.05 -17.68
CA ASP A 493 17.25 -22.13 -18.91
C ASP A 493 15.80 -21.73 -18.62
N CYS A 494 15.44 -20.50 -18.97
CA CYS A 494 14.12 -19.91 -18.77
C CYS A 494 13.59 -19.21 -20.03
N ASP A 495 13.98 -19.70 -21.20
CA ASP A 495 13.53 -19.20 -22.51
C ASP A 495 13.79 -17.69 -22.75
N TYR A 496 14.73 -17.07 -22.01
CA TYR A 496 15.01 -15.64 -22.09
C TYR A 496 15.64 -15.26 -23.45
N HIS A 497 15.00 -14.32 -24.14
CA HIS A 497 15.52 -13.74 -25.39
C HIS A 497 15.03 -12.30 -25.59
N ILE A 498 15.77 -11.55 -26.41
CA ILE A 498 15.40 -10.18 -26.83
C ILE A 498 14.53 -10.26 -28.09
N LEU A 499 13.41 -9.52 -28.08
CA LEU A 499 12.45 -9.43 -29.19
C LEU A 499 11.83 -8.02 -29.25
N PRO A 500 11.21 -7.61 -30.38
CA PRO A 500 10.53 -6.32 -30.44
C PRO A 500 9.19 -6.35 -29.70
N ALA A 501 8.77 -5.19 -29.17
CA ALA A 501 7.36 -4.91 -28.90
C ALA A 501 6.75 -4.03 -30.00
N TYR A 502 5.49 -4.28 -30.31
CA TYR A 502 4.66 -3.47 -31.19
C TYR A 502 3.44 -2.94 -30.42
N ARG A 503 3.25 -1.63 -30.35
CA ARG A 503 1.96 -1.00 -30.02
C ARG A 503 1.25 -0.66 -31.34
N VAL A 504 0.00 -1.08 -31.49
CA VAL A 504 -0.81 -0.93 -32.71
C VAL A 504 -2.15 -0.27 -32.39
N SER A 505 -2.81 0.36 -33.35
CA SER A 505 -4.16 0.91 -33.12
C SER A 505 -5.19 -0.22 -33.00
N GLN A 506 -6.13 -0.09 -32.07
CA GLN A 506 -7.33 -0.94 -31.99
C GLN A 506 -8.30 -0.72 -33.17
N PHE A 507 -8.22 0.44 -33.83
CA PHE A 507 -9.18 0.92 -34.84
C PHE A 507 -8.70 0.65 -36.28
N GLY A 508 -9.64 0.38 -37.19
CA GLY A 508 -9.33 0.18 -38.60
C GLY A 508 -8.86 1.45 -39.34
N LYS A 509 -7.69 1.36 -40.00
CA LYS A 509 -7.10 2.44 -40.82
C LYS A 509 -8.00 2.93 -41.97
N ILE A 510 -9.00 2.13 -42.38
CA ILE A 510 -9.96 2.44 -43.45
C ILE A 510 -11.37 2.13 -42.95
N GLY A 511 -12.29 3.10 -43.08
CA GLY A 511 -13.69 2.97 -42.67
C GLY A 511 -14.13 4.09 -41.75
N GLU A 512 -15.18 3.84 -40.97
CA GLU A 512 -15.77 4.84 -40.07
C GLU A 512 -14.81 5.21 -38.92
N GLU A 513 -14.05 4.23 -38.42
CA GLU A 513 -13.06 4.35 -37.34
C GLU A 513 -11.74 5.03 -37.75
N SER A 514 -11.54 5.30 -39.05
CA SER A 514 -10.26 5.82 -39.59
C SER A 514 -9.82 7.16 -39.00
N LYS A 515 -10.75 7.91 -38.38
CA LYS A 515 -10.46 9.15 -37.63
C LYS A 515 -9.87 8.90 -36.25
N ASP A 516 -10.22 7.78 -35.62
CA ASP A 516 -9.79 7.40 -34.29
C ASP A 516 -8.46 6.65 -34.39
N HIS A 517 -8.31 5.75 -35.37
CA HIS A 517 -7.01 5.26 -35.83
C HIS A 517 -6.00 6.40 -36.08
N ALA A 518 -6.43 7.49 -36.73
CA ALA A 518 -5.57 8.65 -36.96
C ALA A 518 -5.17 9.42 -35.68
N LYS A 519 -5.90 9.29 -34.56
CA LYS A 519 -5.51 9.86 -33.25
C LYS A 519 -4.46 8.98 -32.59
N ASP A 520 -4.71 7.68 -32.52
CA ASP A 520 -3.79 6.67 -32.00
C ASP A 520 -2.43 6.78 -32.69
N VAL A 521 -2.44 6.97 -34.01
CA VAL A 521 -1.25 7.19 -34.83
C VAL A 521 -0.46 8.43 -34.41
N GLU A 522 -1.11 9.55 -34.09
CA GLU A 522 -0.40 10.76 -33.61
C GLU A 522 0.05 10.63 -32.15
N GLN A 523 -0.68 9.89 -31.30
CA GLN A 523 -0.23 9.52 -29.94
C GLN A 523 1.01 8.63 -30.00
N MET A 524 0.97 7.54 -30.78
CA MET A 524 2.10 6.64 -31.02
C MET A 524 3.33 7.36 -31.58
N LYS A 525 3.16 8.37 -32.44
CA LYS A 525 4.27 9.23 -32.90
C LYS A 525 4.83 10.12 -31.80
N ALA A 526 3.98 10.70 -30.94
CA ALA A 526 4.40 11.52 -29.81
C ALA A 526 5.17 10.69 -28.76
N GLU A 527 4.67 9.50 -28.45
CA GLU A 527 5.32 8.55 -27.55
C GLU A 527 6.64 8.01 -28.13
N ALA A 528 6.67 7.63 -29.42
CA ALA A 528 7.90 7.24 -30.10
C ALA A 528 8.99 8.32 -29.99
N LYS A 529 8.60 9.60 -30.15
CA LYS A 529 9.51 10.74 -29.98
C LYS A 529 9.98 10.88 -28.54
N ALA A 530 9.08 10.85 -27.56
CA ALA A 530 9.43 10.97 -26.15
C ALA A 530 10.41 9.87 -25.71
N ALA A 531 10.11 8.62 -26.07
CA ALA A 531 10.97 7.46 -25.85
C ALA A 531 12.33 7.56 -26.56
N THR A 532 12.37 8.00 -27.83
CA THR A 532 13.63 8.28 -28.56
C THR A 532 14.48 9.31 -27.82
N GLU A 533 13.87 10.41 -27.36
CA GLU A 533 14.58 11.47 -26.64
C GLU A 533 15.06 10.99 -25.26
N LEU A 534 14.46 9.93 -24.69
CA LEU A 534 14.90 9.23 -23.46
C LEU A 534 16.00 8.19 -23.73
N GLY A 535 16.45 8.03 -24.97
CA GLY A 535 17.49 7.06 -25.35
C GLY A 535 16.98 5.64 -25.60
N LEU A 536 15.67 5.42 -25.66
CA LEU A 536 15.08 4.14 -26.05
C LEU A 536 15.11 3.98 -27.58
N ASP A 537 15.39 2.76 -28.05
CA ASP A 537 15.24 2.41 -29.47
C ASP A 537 13.75 2.15 -29.78
N ALA A 538 13.02 3.26 -29.88
CA ALA A 538 11.58 3.34 -30.05
C ALA A 538 11.24 4.15 -31.32
N LYS A 539 10.36 3.64 -32.18
CA LYS A 539 10.09 4.28 -33.48
C LYS A 539 8.72 3.94 -34.04
N TYR A 540 8.05 4.94 -34.62
CA TYR A 540 6.85 4.73 -35.42
C TYR A 540 7.19 4.18 -36.83
N HIS A 541 6.51 3.11 -37.24
CA HIS A 541 6.65 2.46 -38.54
C HIS A 541 5.29 2.41 -39.25
N GLU A 542 5.11 3.23 -40.28
CA GLU A 542 3.93 3.16 -41.17
C GLU A 542 3.96 1.86 -42.00
N GLY A 543 2.80 1.22 -42.15
CA GLY A 543 2.61 0.03 -42.97
C GLY A 543 3.15 -1.27 -42.37
N LEU A 544 3.61 -1.27 -41.12
CA LEU A 544 4.06 -2.49 -40.42
C LEU A 544 2.92 -3.49 -40.27
N THR A 545 3.19 -4.76 -40.55
CA THR A 545 2.25 -5.88 -40.39
C THR A 545 2.91 -7.02 -39.63
N VAL A 546 2.29 -7.51 -38.56
CA VAL A 546 2.76 -8.65 -37.76
C VAL A 546 2.54 -9.95 -38.53
N LYS A 547 3.60 -10.74 -38.70
CA LYS A 547 3.52 -12.07 -39.32
C LYS A 547 2.54 -12.96 -38.54
N GLY A 548 1.63 -13.58 -39.29
CA GLY A 548 0.60 -14.47 -38.73
C GLY A 548 -0.72 -13.77 -38.38
N TRP A 549 -0.78 -12.44 -38.35
CA TRP A 549 -2.06 -11.72 -38.37
C TRP A 549 -2.68 -11.87 -39.77
N GLN A 550 -3.78 -12.61 -39.85
CA GLN A 550 -4.49 -12.92 -41.12
C GLN A 550 -5.97 -12.48 -41.06
N GLY A 551 -6.36 -11.78 -39.99
CA GLY A 551 -7.69 -11.23 -39.80
C GLY A 551 -8.07 -10.13 -40.78
N LYS A 552 -9.35 -9.75 -40.75
CA LYS A 552 -9.88 -8.64 -41.55
C LYS A 552 -9.58 -7.26 -40.96
N HIS A 553 -9.31 -7.19 -39.65
CA HIS A 553 -8.96 -5.96 -38.93
C HIS A 553 -7.60 -5.45 -39.40
N ASP A 554 -7.55 -4.21 -39.88
CA ASP A 554 -6.33 -3.61 -40.45
C ASP A 554 -5.40 -3.11 -39.35
N GLN A 555 -4.47 -3.97 -38.94
CA GLN A 555 -3.45 -3.70 -37.92
C GLN A 555 -2.37 -2.72 -38.37
N ARG A 556 -2.33 -2.30 -39.64
CA ARG A 556 -1.22 -1.51 -40.20
C ARG A 556 -0.85 -0.30 -39.36
N ASP A 557 0.47 -0.10 -39.32
CA ASP A 557 1.18 0.92 -38.55
C ASP A 557 1.38 0.53 -37.09
N ALA A 558 2.58 0.78 -36.58
CA ALA A 558 2.93 0.46 -35.20
C ALA A 558 3.99 1.39 -34.62
N LEU A 559 3.94 1.62 -33.30
CA LEU A 559 5.09 2.02 -32.51
C LEU A 559 5.89 0.76 -32.12
N VAL A 560 7.15 0.71 -32.56
CA VAL A 560 8.09 -0.39 -32.32
C VAL A 560 9.06 -0.01 -31.21
N PHE A 561 9.27 -0.87 -30.22
CA PHE A 561 10.41 -0.84 -29.30
C PHE A 561 11.27 -2.09 -29.54
N THR A 562 12.56 -1.95 -29.85
CA THR A 562 13.34 -3.09 -30.39
C THR A 562 14.01 -4.00 -29.35
N ARG A 563 14.20 -3.52 -28.12
CA ARG A 563 15.03 -4.16 -27.07
C ARG A 563 14.24 -4.74 -25.89
N GLN A 564 13.06 -5.29 -26.15
CA GLN A 564 12.20 -5.87 -25.10
C GLN A 564 12.58 -7.34 -24.87
N ALA A 565 12.03 -8.00 -23.85
CA ALA A 565 12.32 -9.42 -23.63
C ALA A 565 11.09 -10.27 -23.28
N ALA A 566 11.17 -11.53 -23.70
CA ALA A 566 10.28 -12.60 -23.34
C ALA A 566 11.08 -13.70 -22.63
N PHE A 567 10.45 -14.33 -21.63
CA PHE A 567 11.03 -15.40 -20.83
C PHE A 567 9.91 -16.22 -20.16
N HIS A 568 10.26 -17.25 -19.40
CA HIS A 568 9.35 -18.09 -18.64
C HIS A 568 9.54 -17.83 -17.13
N PRO A 569 8.64 -17.06 -16.48
CA PRO A 569 8.89 -16.52 -15.14
C PRO A 569 9.14 -17.57 -14.06
N THR A 570 8.41 -18.69 -14.09
CA THR A 570 8.60 -19.77 -13.12
C THR A 570 9.93 -20.52 -13.31
N LYS A 571 10.35 -20.85 -14.54
CA LYS A 571 11.65 -21.47 -14.83
C LYS A 571 12.79 -20.59 -14.29
N TYR A 572 12.73 -19.28 -14.55
CA TYR A 572 13.71 -18.31 -14.05
C TYR A 572 13.84 -18.36 -12.52
N LEU A 573 12.71 -18.23 -11.81
CA LEU A 573 12.71 -18.15 -10.36
C LEU A 573 12.90 -19.51 -9.67
N ASN A 574 12.50 -20.61 -10.30
CA ASN A 574 12.87 -21.96 -9.87
C ASN A 574 14.38 -22.19 -9.99
N GLY A 575 15.02 -21.68 -11.05
CA GLY A 575 16.48 -21.64 -11.17
C GLY A 575 17.13 -20.81 -10.06
N LEU A 576 16.61 -19.60 -9.82
CA LEU A 576 17.10 -18.69 -8.78
C LEU A 576 16.97 -19.30 -7.37
N LEU A 577 15.82 -19.90 -7.04
CA LEU A 577 15.60 -20.66 -5.80
C LEU A 577 16.54 -21.87 -5.67
N LYS A 578 16.79 -22.60 -6.77
CA LYS A 578 17.75 -23.73 -6.82
C LYS A 578 19.21 -23.28 -6.65
N TRP A 579 19.52 -21.99 -6.86
CA TRP A 579 20.81 -21.38 -6.51
C TRP A 579 20.83 -20.85 -5.07
N LEU A 580 19.80 -20.11 -4.64
CA LEU A 580 19.65 -19.55 -3.29
C LEU A 580 19.71 -20.65 -2.22
N LYS A 581 19.01 -21.78 -2.42
CA LYS A 581 18.99 -22.94 -1.51
C LYS A 581 20.35 -23.64 -1.33
N LYS A 582 21.40 -23.21 -2.06
CA LYS A 582 22.79 -23.70 -1.93
C LYS A 582 23.72 -22.72 -1.19
N GLN A 583 23.22 -21.57 -0.74
CA GLN A 583 24.03 -20.55 -0.06
C GLN A 583 23.84 -20.65 1.46
N ASP A 584 24.93 -20.77 2.22
CA ASP A 584 24.88 -20.95 3.69
C ASP A 584 24.20 -19.77 4.43
N ASN A 585 24.19 -18.59 3.80
CA ASN A 585 23.57 -17.37 4.32
C ASN A 585 22.12 -17.14 3.84
N PHE A 586 21.44 -18.16 3.30
CA PHE A 586 20.05 -18.11 2.86
C PHE A 586 19.17 -19.18 3.53
N LYS A 587 17.97 -18.78 3.97
CA LYS A 587 16.91 -19.67 4.47
C LYS A 587 15.57 -19.24 3.87
N CYS A 588 14.66 -20.19 3.68
CA CYS A 588 13.28 -19.91 3.27
C CYS A 588 12.34 -20.89 3.98
N TYR A 589 11.18 -20.37 4.42
CA TYR A 589 10.14 -21.13 5.09
C TYR A 589 8.79 -20.88 4.38
N THR A 590 8.16 -21.94 3.89
CA THR A 590 6.82 -21.94 3.26
C THR A 590 5.71 -22.19 4.30
N HIS A 591 4.44 -22.02 3.92
CA HIS A 591 3.28 -22.15 4.82
C HIS A 591 3.42 -21.37 6.16
N THR A 592 4.18 -20.27 6.13
CA THR A 592 4.58 -19.46 7.29
C THR A 592 4.05 -18.05 7.09
N ARG A 593 2.74 -17.88 7.29
CA ARG A 593 2.07 -16.57 7.13
C ARG A 593 2.55 -15.59 8.20
N VAL A 594 2.96 -14.41 7.77
CA VAL A 594 3.26 -13.27 8.65
C VAL A 594 1.96 -12.54 8.99
N ALA A 595 1.73 -12.32 10.28
CA ALA A 595 0.61 -11.54 10.80
C ALA A 595 1.01 -10.10 11.17
N GLN A 596 2.24 -9.91 11.69
CA GLN A 596 2.70 -8.63 12.23
C GLN A 596 4.16 -8.35 11.85
N VAL A 597 4.49 -7.10 11.57
CA VAL A 597 5.86 -6.58 11.28
C VAL A 597 5.96 -5.23 11.97
N GLU A 598 6.83 -5.10 12.95
CA GLU A 598 6.95 -3.89 13.79
C GLU A 598 8.40 -3.49 14.00
N GLU A 599 8.72 -2.23 13.72
CA GLU A 599 10.00 -1.63 14.06
C GLU A 599 9.98 -1.21 15.53
N LYS A 600 10.85 -1.82 16.36
CA LYS A 600 10.87 -1.61 17.81
C LYS A 600 12.23 -1.10 18.27
N GLY A 601 12.19 -0.20 19.26
CA GLY A 601 13.37 0.49 19.79
C GLY A 601 13.18 2.00 19.76
N ILE A 602 14.21 2.71 20.21
CA ILE A 602 14.27 4.17 20.19
C ILE A 602 15.62 4.55 19.58
N GLU A 603 15.60 5.49 18.64
CA GLU A 603 16.78 6.12 18.08
C GLU A 603 16.56 7.63 18.05
N VAL A 604 17.50 8.37 18.64
CA VAL A 604 17.42 9.83 18.82
C VAL A 604 18.75 10.43 18.37
N PHE A 605 18.71 11.28 17.35
CA PHE A 605 19.89 11.88 16.71
C PHE A 605 20.96 10.86 16.26
N GLY A 606 20.56 9.69 15.76
CA GLY A 606 21.47 8.62 15.34
C GLY A 606 22.07 7.80 16.50
N ILE A 607 21.51 7.93 17.71
CA ILE A 607 21.94 7.21 18.90
C ILE A 607 20.78 6.35 19.42
N GLY A 608 20.96 5.04 19.42
CA GLY A 608 19.97 4.08 19.85
C GLY A 608 20.15 2.72 19.17
N SER A 609 19.07 1.95 19.11
CA SER A 609 19.01 0.72 18.32
C SER A 609 17.55 0.39 18.01
N LYS A 610 17.23 0.25 16.72
CA LYS A 610 15.98 -0.35 16.25
C LYS A 610 16.24 -1.81 15.84
N GLU A 611 15.30 -2.70 16.15
CA GLU A 611 15.23 -4.08 15.67
C GLU A 611 13.81 -4.32 15.16
N VAL A 612 13.65 -4.96 14.00
CA VAL A 612 12.32 -5.30 13.47
C VAL A 612 11.90 -6.65 14.04
N HIS A 613 10.70 -6.68 14.61
CA HIS A 613 10.03 -7.87 15.13
C HIS A 613 8.93 -8.28 14.15
N ILE A 614 8.93 -9.56 13.77
CA ILE A 614 7.92 -10.16 12.91
C ILE A 614 7.23 -11.28 13.69
N GLU A 615 5.90 -11.33 13.64
CA GLU A 615 5.08 -12.38 14.25
C GLU A 615 4.33 -13.16 13.15
N THR A 616 4.32 -14.48 13.27
CA THR A 616 3.64 -15.39 12.33
C THR A 616 2.27 -15.83 12.84
N GLU A 617 1.37 -16.24 11.95
CA GLU A 617 0.03 -16.79 12.29
C GLU A 617 0.12 -18.02 13.23
N ALA A 618 1.28 -18.70 13.26
CA ALA A 618 1.61 -19.81 14.15
C ALA A 618 2.23 -19.41 15.50
N GLY A 619 2.45 -18.11 15.77
CA GLY A 619 3.02 -17.60 17.02
C GLY A 619 4.56 -17.68 17.14
N ASN A 620 5.28 -18.07 16.08
CA ASN A 620 6.74 -17.96 16.02
C ASN A 620 7.16 -16.53 15.64
N HIS A 621 8.29 -16.07 16.19
CA HIS A 621 8.82 -14.73 15.98
C HIS A 621 10.13 -14.73 15.19
N VAL A 622 10.29 -13.76 14.29
CA VAL A 622 11.59 -13.43 13.68
C VAL A 622 12.04 -12.06 14.16
N ARG A 623 13.29 -11.95 14.61
CA ARG A 623 13.95 -10.68 14.90
C ARG A 623 15.04 -10.39 13.89
N CYS A 624 15.01 -9.22 13.28
CA CYS A 624 15.91 -8.87 12.18
C CYS A 624 16.30 -7.39 12.18
N GLY A 625 17.46 -7.10 11.57
CA GLY A 625 17.94 -5.73 11.39
C GLY A 625 17.15 -4.97 10.32
N ASN A 626 16.60 -5.65 9.31
CA ASN A 626 15.70 -5.08 8.30
C ASN A 626 14.60 -6.08 7.93
N ALA A 627 13.42 -5.57 7.57
CA ALA A 627 12.31 -6.35 7.02
C ALA A 627 11.84 -5.82 5.66
N VAL A 628 11.41 -6.71 4.77
CA VAL A 628 10.91 -6.34 3.44
C VAL A 628 9.54 -6.97 3.19
N GLU A 629 8.52 -6.14 3.01
CA GLU A 629 7.17 -6.56 2.59
C GLU A 629 7.12 -6.63 1.06
N ALA A 630 7.38 -7.82 0.49
CA ALA A 630 7.31 -8.12 -0.94
C ALA A 630 6.00 -8.86 -1.31
N THR A 631 4.92 -8.53 -0.59
CA THR A 631 3.61 -9.21 -0.57
C THR A 631 2.60 -8.67 -1.59
N ALA A 632 3.07 -7.99 -2.63
CA ALA A 632 2.31 -7.20 -3.62
C ALA A 632 1.52 -6.00 -3.07
N ILE A 633 0.96 -6.11 -1.86
CA ILE A 633 0.44 -5.01 -1.03
C ILE A 633 1.04 -5.14 0.38
N PRO A 634 1.50 -4.05 1.05
CA PRO A 634 1.99 -4.11 2.42
C PRO A 634 0.89 -4.53 3.40
N LEU A 635 1.26 -5.26 4.46
CA LEU A 635 0.31 -5.80 5.43
C LEU A 635 -0.24 -4.74 6.38
N GLN A 636 0.47 -3.62 6.58
CA GLN A 636 0.28 -2.76 7.75
C GLN A 636 -0.26 -1.34 7.50
N LYS A 637 -0.11 -0.75 6.30
CA LYS A 637 -0.32 0.70 6.12
C LYS A 637 -1.35 1.08 5.06
N LEU A 638 -2.50 1.58 5.51
CA LEU A 638 -3.58 2.04 4.64
C LEU A 638 -3.16 3.21 3.74
N SER A 639 -2.23 4.06 4.17
CA SER A 639 -1.82 5.28 3.47
C SER A 639 -1.18 5.05 2.10
N VAL A 640 -0.61 3.87 1.84
CA VAL A 640 -0.19 3.45 0.48
C VAL A 640 -1.32 2.70 -0.23
N ILE A 641 -2.12 1.91 0.49
CA ILE A 641 -3.21 1.10 -0.07
C ILE A 641 -4.31 1.98 -0.71
N VAL A 642 -4.63 3.14 -0.13
CA VAL A 642 -5.60 4.11 -0.73
C VAL A 642 -5.06 4.88 -1.95
N GLN A 643 -3.83 4.58 -2.37
CA GLN A 643 -3.22 5.10 -3.60
C GLN A 643 -3.17 4.05 -4.72
N LEU A 644 -3.77 2.87 -4.50
CA LEU A 644 -3.75 1.73 -5.41
C LEU A 644 -5.16 1.37 -5.88
N GLU A 645 -5.38 1.28 -7.19
CA GLU A 645 -6.54 0.58 -7.74
C GLU A 645 -6.24 -0.92 -7.88
N PHE A 646 -7.29 -1.75 -7.81
CA PHE A 646 -7.17 -3.22 -7.81
C PHE A 646 -7.94 -3.80 -9.00
N TYR A 647 -7.20 -4.32 -9.98
CA TYR A 647 -7.74 -4.90 -11.20
C TYR A 647 -7.41 -6.38 -11.32
N ARG A 648 -8.30 -7.13 -11.98
CA ARG A 648 -8.03 -8.47 -12.48
C ARG A 648 -7.76 -8.36 -13.98
N THR A 649 -6.65 -8.91 -14.44
CA THR A 649 -6.33 -9.06 -15.88
C THR A 649 -6.59 -10.50 -16.32
N CYS A 650 -7.15 -10.70 -17.50
CA CYS A 650 -7.43 -12.04 -18.03
C CYS A 650 -6.37 -12.48 -19.04
N CYS A 651 -6.19 -13.79 -19.18
CA CYS A 651 -5.29 -14.41 -20.15
C CYS A 651 -5.89 -15.73 -20.69
N VAL A 652 -5.67 -15.98 -21.97
CA VAL A 652 -5.97 -17.25 -22.66
C VAL A 652 -4.73 -17.71 -23.44
N ALA A 653 -4.48 -19.01 -23.50
CA ALA A 653 -3.42 -19.59 -24.33
C ALA A 653 -4.03 -20.46 -25.44
N LEU A 654 -3.94 -19.99 -26.68
CA LEU A 654 -4.43 -20.70 -27.87
C LEU A 654 -3.26 -21.42 -28.57
N LYS A 655 -3.48 -22.67 -29.01
CA LYS A 655 -2.49 -23.37 -29.86
C LYS A 655 -2.47 -22.80 -31.27
N VAL A 656 -1.30 -22.37 -31.72
CA VAL A 656 -1.01 -22.00 -33.12
C VAL A 656 0.09 -22.90 -33.69
N PRO A 657 0.13 -23.18 -35.01
CA PRO A 657 1.23 -23.94 -35.62
C PRO A 657 2.58 -23.27 -35.36
N LYS A 658 3.61 -24.07 -35.07
CA LYS A 658 4.91 -23.59 -34.60
C LYS A 658 5.55 -22.57 -35.54
N GLY A 659 5.91 -21.41 -35.01
CA GLY A 659 6.47 -20.30 -35.78
C GLY A 659 5.54 -19.75 -36.87
N SER A 660 4.21 -19.93 -36.79
CA SER A 660 3.26 -19.31 -37.74
C SER A 660 3.00 -17.83 -37.45
N VAL A 661 3.09 -17.43 -36.17
CA VAL A 661 3.05 -16.04 -35.69
C VAL A 661 4.48 -15.48 -35.64
N GLU A 662 4.61 -14.16 -35.52
CA GLU A 662 5.85 -13.48 -35.19
C GLU A 662 6.22 -13.67 -33.72
N ASP A 663 7.52 -13.74 -33.42
CA ASP A 663 8.00 -13.75 -32.04
C ASP A 663 8.23 -12.31 -31.60
N CYS A 664 7.16 -11.69 -31.10
CA CYS A 664 7.12 -10.31 -30.64
C CYS A 664 6.24 -10.19 -29.39
N LEU A 665 6.43 -9.13 -28.62
CA LEU A 665 5.39 -8.61 -27.75
C LEU A 665 4.47 -7.71 -28.60
N LEU A 666 3.17 -7.74 -28.38
CA LEU A 666 2.20 -6.97 -29.13
C LEU A 666 1.12 -6.42 -28.18
N TYR A 667 0.75 -5.16 -28.38
CA TYR A 667 -0.19 -4.40 -27.56
C TYR A 667 -1.10 -3.61 -28.51
N ASP A 668 -2.42 -3.57 -28.28
CA ASP A 668 -3.28 -2.58 -28.93
C ASP A 668 -3.46 -1.31 -28.08
N THR A 669 -4.16 -0.31 -28.61
CA THR A 669 -4.54 0.93 -27.92
C THR A 669 -5.92 0.84 -27.25
N GLY A 670 -6.36 -0.37 -26.89
CA GLY A 670 -7.61 -0.59 -26.16
C GLY A 670 -7.63 0.06 -24.77
N ASP A 671 -8.83 0.25 -24.23
CA ASP A 671 -9.05 0.58 -22.81
C ASP A 671 -10.24 -0.27 -22.31
N PRO A 672 -9.98 -1.41 -21.62
CA PRO A 672 -8.67 -2.00 -21.33
C PRO A 672 -7.97 -2.50 -22.61
N TYR A 673 -6.62 -2.46 -22.63
CA TYR A 673 -5.83 -2.90 -23.78
C TYR A 673 -5.76 -4.43 -23.90
N THR A 674 -5.52 -4.92 -25.11
CA THR A 674 -5.21 -6.34 -25.38
C THR A 674 -3.73 -6.50 -25.67
N TYR A 675 -3.09 -7.49 -25.04
CA TYR A 675 -1.68 -7.84 -25.25
C TYR A 675 -1.51 -9.29 -25.71
N VAL A 676 -0.45 -9.53 -26.47
CA VAL A 676 -0.14 -10.83 -27.10
C VAL A 676 1.36 -11.11 -27.06
N ARG A 677 1.71 -12.37 -26.76
CA ARG A 677 3.05 -12.91 -27.03
C ARG A 677 3.02 -14.41 -27.31
N VAL A 678 4.11 -14.94 -27.85
CA VAL A 678 4.29 -16.38 -28.06
C VAL A 678 5.03 -17.02 -26.87
N THR A 679 4.75 -18.29 -26.59
CA THR A 679 5.59 -19.18 -25.78
C THR A 679 5.54 -20.60 -26.33
N ALA A 680 6.57 -21.40 -26.09
CA ALA A 680 6.63 -22.77 -26.61
C ALA A 680 5.52 -23.66 -26.03
N CYS A 681 4.88 -24.46 -26.88
CA CYS A 681 3.99 -25.54 -26.45
C CYS A 681 4.67 -26.89 -26.64
N ASP A 682 4.72 -27.40 -27.88
CA ASP A 682 5.21 -28.72 -28.24
C ASP A 682 6.10 -28.67 -29.51
N ASP A 683 6.42 -29.81 -30.14
CA ASP A 683 7.26 -29.86 -31.35
C ASP A 683 6.57 -29.34 -32.63
N HIS A 684 5.26 -29.12 -32.60
CA HIS A 684 4.42 -28.78 -33.75
C HIS A 684 3.61 -27.48 -33.55
N ASN A 685 3.42 -27.06 -32.30
CA ASN A 685 2.65 -25.89 -31.91
C ASN A 685 3.44 -24.98 -30.96
N ASP A 686 3.09 -23.69 -31.00
CA ASP A 686 3.36 -22.74 -29.93
C ASP A 686 2.03 -22.33 -29.27
N TYR A 687 2.10 -21.79 -28.05
CA TYR A 687 0.98 -21.07 -27.44
C TYR A 687 1.06 -19.58 -27.78
N LEU A 688 -0.01 -19.08 -28.39
CA LEU A 688 -0.31 -17.66 -28.44
C LEU A 688 -0.99 -17.29 -27.11
N ILE A 689 -0.28 -16.60 -26.23
CA ILE A 689 -0.86 -15.98 -25.03
C ILE A 689 -1.53 -14.69 -25.50
N VAL A 690 -2.82 -14.55 -25.23
CA VAL A 690 -3.59 -13.32 -25.45
C VAL A 690 -4.22 -12.92 -24.11
N GLY A 691 -4.02 -11.68 -23.68
CA GLY A 691 -4.51 -11.21 -22.39
C GLY A 691 -4.87 -9.73 -22.38
N GLY A 692 -5.31 -9.26 -21.23
CA GLY A 692 -5.97 -7.97 -21.05
C GLY A 692 -7.43 -8.18 -20.68
N GLY A 693 -8.30 -7.31 -21.18
CA GLY A 693 -9.74 -7.37 -20.84
C GLY A 693 -9.97 -7.12 -19.34
N ASP A 694 -9.24 -6.15 -18.79
CA ASP A 694 -9.09 -5.94 -17.36
C ASP A 694 -10.35 -5.34 -16.69
N TYR A 695 -10.58 -5.70 -15.44
CA TYR A 695 -11.83 -5.37 -14.71
C TYR A 695 -11.58 -5.20 -13.21
N LYS A 696 -12.39 -4.39 -12.50
CA LYS A 696 -12.12 -4.11 -11.08
C LYS A 696 -12.44 -5.30 -10.18
N VAL A 697 -11.53 -5.61 -9.24
CA VAL A 697 -11.64 -6.76 -8.34
C VAL A 697 -13.00 -6.75 -7.63
N GLY A 698 -13.71 -7.89 -7.67
CA GLY A 698 -15.02 -8.07 -7.04
C GLY A 698 -16.16 -7.19 -7.57
N GLN A 699 -15.96 -6.40 -8.63
CA GLN A 699 -16.99 -5.48 -9.17
C GLN A 699 -17.58 -5.96 -10.51
N GLU A 700 -16.92 -6.90 -11.19
CA GLU A 700 -17.31 -7.45 -12.50
C GLU A 700 -16.92 -8.94 -12.61
N GLU A 701 -17.38 -9.62 -13.68
CA GLU A 701 -17.13 -11.04 -13.94
C GLU A 701 -16.03 -11.30 -15.00
N ALA A 702 -15.20 -12.31 -14.77
CA ALA A 702 -14.15 -12.73 -15.70
C ALA A 702 -14.65 -13.50 -16.94
N ILE A 703 -15.80 -14.17 -16.84
CA ILE A 703 -16.26 -15.14 -17.84
C ILE A 703 -16.52 -14.50 -19.22
N PRO A 704 -17.16 -13.32 -19.34
CA PRO A 704 -17.24 -12.59 -20.60
C PRO A 704 -15.86 -12.25 -21.17
N ARG A 705 -14.95 -11.71 -20.34
CA ARG A 705 -13.60 -11.28 -20.75
C ARG A 705 -12.78 -12.45 -21.34
N PHE A 706 -12.90 -13.65 -20.78
CA PHE A 706 -12.29 -14.88 -21.34
C PHE A 706 -12.87 -15.36 -22.68
N LYS A 707 -14.07 -14.92 -23.04
CA LYS A 707 -14.69 -15.17 -24.35
C LYS A 707 -14.27 -14.08 -25.34
N GLU A 708 -14.30 -12.82 -24.91
CA GLU A 708 -13.87 -11.66 -25.69
C GLU A 708 -12.41 -11.80 -26.16
N LEU A 709 -11.48 -12.19 -25.27
CA LEU A 709 -10.08 -12.46 -25.65
C LEU A 709 -9.94 -13.62 -26.66
N GLU A 710 -10.76 -14.68 -26.54
CA GLU A 710 -10.73 -15.80 -27.49
C GLU A 710 -11.30 -15.39 -28.87
N GLU A 711 -12.38 -14.61 -28.90
CA GLU A 711 -12.98 -14.09 -30.13
C GLU A 711 -12.03 -13.08 -30.81
N TRP A 712 -11.48 -12.11 -30.06
CA TRP A 712 -10.44 -11.18 -30.51
C TRP A 712 -9.26 -11.92 -31.16
N ALA A 713 -8.77 -12.98 -30.50
CA ALA A 713 -7.65 -13.77 -30.98
C ALA A 713 -7.98 -14.54 -32.28
N ARG A 714 -9.14 -15.19 -32.35
CA ARG A 714 -9.56 -15.97 -33.52
C ARG A 714 -9.87 -15.10 -34.74
N GLU A 715 -10.37 -13.88 -34.53
CA GLU A 715 -10.60 -12.92 -35.62
C GLU A 715 -9.30 -12.44 -36.28
N ARG A 716 -8.19 -12.39 -35.52
CA ARG A 716 -6.90 -11.82 -35.93
C ARG A 716 -5.90 -12.90 -36.37
N PHE A 717 -5.91 -14.03 -35.67
CA PHE A 717 -5.07 -15.21 -35.89
C PHE A 717 -5.96 -16.44 -36.16
N PRO A 718 -6.58 -16.56 -37.35
CA PRO A 718 -7.52 -17.65 -37.68
C PRO A 718 -6.90 -19.05 -37.69
N GLN A 719 -5.57 -19.17 -37.61
CA GLN A 719 -4.84 -20.42 -37.37
C GLN A 719 -4.87 -20.90 -35.90
N CYS A 720 -5.46 -20.15 -34.97
CA CYS A 720 -5.68 -20.58 -33.59
C CYS A 720 -6.63 -21.79 -33.50
N THR A 721 -6.17 -22.86 -32.85
CA THR A 721 -6.90 -24.14 -32.75
C THR A 721 -7.62 -24.27 -31.40
N SER A 722 -7.12 -25.08 -30.47
CA SER A 722 -7.67 -25.20 -29.11
C SER A 722 -7.25 -24.03 -28.21
N VAL A 723 -8.05 -23.75 -27.18
CA VAL A 723 -7.60 -22.98 -26.02
C VAL A 723 -7.37 -23.97 -24.89
N ASP A 724 -6.14 -24.03 -24.40
CA ASP A 724 -5.73 -25.06 -23.43
C ASP A 724 -5.67 -24.51 -22.00
N TYR A 725 -5.41 -23.21 -21.85
CA TYR A 725 -5.37 -22.50 -20.56
C TYR A 725 -6.20 -21.22 -20.64
N LYS A 726 -6.92 -20.92 -19.57
CA LYS A 726 -7.60 -19.63 -19.31
C LYS A 726 -7.40 -19.29 -17.85
N TRP A 727 -6.82 -18.15 -17.53
CA TRP A 727 -6.49 -17.75 -16.16
C TRP A 727 -6.49 -16.23 -16.01
N SER A 728 -6.77 -15.71 -14.81
CA SER A 728 -6.64 -14.28 -14.50
C SER A 728 -5.54 -14.00 -13.47
N GLY A 729 -4.87 -12.85 -13.59
CA GLY A 729 -3.93 -12.31 -12.60
C GLY A 729 -4.50 -11.09 -11.86
N GLN A 730 -3.78 -10.58 -10.86
CA GLN A 730 -4.07 -9.28 -10.22
C GLN A 730 -3.05 -8.21 -10.62
N ILE A 731 -3.51 -6.97 -10.80
CA ILE A 731 -2.69 -5.77 -11.02
C ILE A 731 -3.03 -4.75 -9.92
N PHE A 732 -2.00 -4.03 -9.47
CA PHE A 732 -2.07 -3.01 -8.43
C PHE A 732 -1.62 -1.67 -9.03
N GLU A 733 -2.54 -0.76 -9.34
CA GLU A 733 -2.23 0.46 -10.12
C GLU A 733 -2.07 1.70 -9.23
N PRO A 734 -0.88 2.34 -9.18
CA PRO A 734 -0.69 3.59 -8.48
C PRO A 734 -1.40 4.76 -9.16
N VAL A 735 -2.01 5.65 -8.39
CA VAL A 735 -2.58 6.93 -8.88
C VAL A 735 -1.56 7.88 -9.55
N ASP A 736 -0.28 7.50 -9.60
CA ASP A 736 0.82 8.18 -10.30
C ASP A 736 1.71 7.27 -11.16
N PHE A 737 1.21 6.12 -11.62
CA PHE A 737 1.82 5.28 -12.70
C PHE A 737 3.15 4.58 -12.37
N VAL A 738 3.62 4.60 -11.11
CA VAL A 738 5.00 4.20 -10.76
C VAL A 738 5.00 3.37 -9.47
N ALA A 739 5.75 2.27 -9.43
CA ALA A 739 5.78 1.42 -8.24
C ALA A 739 6.31 2.13 -6.98
N PHE A 740 5.85 1.68 -5.82
CA PHE A 740 6.39 2.08 -4.52
C PHE A 740 7.42 1.03 -4.08
N ILE A 741 8.70 1.40 -4.15
CA ILE A 741 9.86 0.54 -3.88
C ILE A 741 10.82 1.29 -2.96
N GLY A 742 11.00 0.82 -1.73
CA GLY A 742 11.93 1.43 -0.77
C GLY A 742 11.41 1.44 0.67
N LYS A 743 11.98 2.30 1.52
CA LYS A 743 11.63 2.41 2.95
C LYS A 743 10.16 2.81 3.13
N ASN A 744 9.44 2.04 3.95
CA ASN A 744 8.06 2.30 4.34
C ASN A 744 7.96 3.66 5.05
N SER A 745 6.88 4.40 4.84
CA SER A 745 6.74 5.77 5.33
C SER A 745 6.62 5.78 6.86
N GLY A 746 7.52 6.53 7.52
CA GLY A 746 7.67 6.53 8.99
C GLY A 746 8.49 5.37 9.56
N CYS A 747 9.15 4.56 8.73
CA CYS A 747 10.06 3.50 9.15
C CYS A 747 11.47 3.72 8.55
N ASP A 748 12.48 3.13 9.19
CA ASP A 748 13.88 3.18 8.79
C ASP A 748 14.42 1.81 8.35
N HIS A 749 13.84 0.73 8.86
CA HIS A 749 14.26 -0.67 8.65
C HIS A 749 13.19 -1.56 8.01
N ILE A 750 11.97 -1.05 7.80
CA ILE A 750 10.91 -1.74 7.04
C ILE A 750 10.86 -1.16 5.62
N TYR A 751 10.88 -2.04 4.62
CA TYR A 751 10.83 -1.71 3.19
C TYR A 751 9.61 -2.36 2.54
N ILE A 752 9.09 -1.76 1.47
CA ILE A 752 7.92 -2.25 0.72
C ILE A 752 8.21 -2.38 -0.78
N VAL A 753 7.48 -3.27 -1.44
CA VAL A 753 7.39 -3.37 -2.91
C VAL A 753 5.92 -3.57 -3.30
N THR A 754 5.29 -2.56 -3.91
CA THR A 754 3.84 -2.54 -4.17
C THR A 754 3.47 -1.59 -5.32
N GLY A 755 2.29 -1.81 -5.92
CA GLY A 755 1.72 -0.91 -6.93
C GLY A 755 2.41 -1.02 -8.28
N ASP A 756 2.39 -2.19 -8.92
CA ASP A 756 3.27 -2.49 -10.04
C ASP A 756 2.81 -2.04 -11.43
N SER A 757 1.59 -1.50 -11.61
CA SER A 757 1.08 -0.89 -12.87
C SER A 757 1.39 -1.77 -14.10
N GLY A 758 0.93 -3.03 -14.09
CA GLY A 758 1.18 -4.05 -15.13
C GLY A 758 2.63 -4.59 -15.18
N ASN A 759 3.61 -3.84 -14.68
CA ASN A 759 5.04 -4.01 -14.90
C ASN A 759 5.76 -4.76 -13.75
N GLY A 760 5.05 -5.62 -13.00
CA GLY A 760 5.57 -6.32 -11.82
C GLY A 760 6.85 -7.13 -12.02
N LEU A 761 7.13 -7.59 -13.24
CA LEU A 761 8.32 -8.39 -13.52
C LEU A 761 9.60 -7.53 -13.62
N THR A 762 9.54 -6.33 -14.20
CA THR A 762 10.67 -5.38 -14.18
C THR A 762 10.76 -4.67 -12.83
N HIS A 763 9.64 -4.24 -12.25
CA HIS A 763 9.58 -3.63 -10.92
C HIS A 763 10.15 -4.55 -9.82
N GLY A 764 9.88 -5.86 -9.87
CA GLY A 764 10.44 -6.82 -8.90
C GLY A 764 11.95 -7.00 -9.02
N ILE A 765 12.50 -6.96 -10.24
CA ILE A 765 13.95 -6.98 -10.49
C ILE A 765 14.61 -5.68 -9.99
N LEU A 766 13.96 -4.54 -10.20
CA LEU A 766 14.41 -3.24 -9.69
C LEU A 766 14.40 -3.16 -8.17
N ALA A 767 13.36 -3.68 -7.52
CA ALA A 767 13.33 -3.80 -6.06
C ALA A 767 14.52 -4.59 -5.53
N GLY A 768 14.92 -5.65 -6.25
CA GLY A 768 16.14 -6.42 -6.00
C GLY A 768 17.38 -5.54 -5.81
N ARG A 769 17.56 -4.53 -6.66
CA ARG A 769 18.70 -3.62 -6.61
C ARG A 769 18.50 -2.49 -5.59
N LEU A 770 17.38 -1.78 -5.65
CA LEU A 770 17.16 -0.56 -4.87
C LEU A 770 17.14 -0.82 -3.36
N ILE A 771 16.45 -1.88 -2.92
CA ILE A 771 16.37 -2.23 -1.50
C ILE A 771 17.69 -2.85 -1.01
N ALA A 772 18.42 -3.56 -1.87
CA ALA A 772 19.74 -4.09 -1.52
C ALA A 772 20.82 -3.01 -1.41
N ASP A 773 20.74 -1.93 -2.20
CA ASP A 773 21.64 -0.77 -2.08
C ASP A 773 21.39 0.04 -0.81
N GLU A 774 20.14 0.14 -0.33
CA GLU A 774 19.81 0.76 0.96
C GLU A 774 20.23 -0.10 2.17
N ILE A 775 19.99 -1.42 2.14
CA ILE A 775 20.29 -2.35 3.24
C ILE A 775 21.78 -2.68 3.34
N ALA A 776 22.44 -2.89 2.20
CA ALA A 776 23.85 -3.28 2.12
C ALA A 776 24.55 -2.50 0.99
N PRO A 777 24.89 -1.21 1.22
CA PRO A 777 25.47 -0.35 0.19
C PRO A 777 26.73 -0.91 -0.46
N GLN A 778 26.84 -0.71 -1.77
CA GLN A 778 28.06 -0.96 -2.55
C GLN A 778 28.49 0.32 -3.27
N PRO A 779 29.77 0.43 -3.70
CA PRO A 779 30.18 1.50 -4.62
C PRO A 779 29.30 1.51 -5.87
N ALA A 780 28.95 2.71 -6.36
CA ALA A 780 28.10 2.83 -7.53
C ALA A 780 28.70 2.09 -8.74
N PRO A 781 27.89 1.31 -9.49
CA PRO A 781 28.36 0.56 -10.64
C PRO A 781 28.82 1.49 -11.77
N ALA A 782 29.72 0.97 -12.62
CA ALA A 782 30.14 1.64 -13.85
C ALA A 782 29.14 1.43 -15.01
N ASP A 783 27.83 1.43 -14.72
CA ASP A 783 26.76 1.36 -15.73
C ASP A 783 26.36 2.75 -16.27
N GLY A 784 26.65 3.81 -15.50
CA GLY A 784 26.40 5.20 -15.91
C GLY A 784 24.97 5.70 -15.63
N LEU A 785 24.15 4.91 -14.93
CA LEU A 785 22.77 5.28 -14.59
C LEU A 785 22.71 6.13 -13.32
N ASP A 786 21.79 7.10 -13.26
CA ASP A 786 21.53 7.84 -12.02
C ASP A 786 20.64 7.04 -11.08
N TRP A 787 21.29 6.14 -10.32
CA TRP A 787 20.65 5.35 -9.27
C TRP A 787 20.00 6.21 -8.16
N THR A 788 20.36 7.50 -8.03
CA THR A 788 19.71 8.43 -7.09
C THR A 788 18.36 8.90 -7.65
N ALA A 789 18.32 9.31 -8.92
CA ALA A 789 17.08 9.67 -9.61
C ALA A 789 16.10 8.48 -9.67
N ILE A 790 16.61 7.27 -9.94
CA ILE A 790 15.83 6.03 -9.92
C ILE A 790 15.28 5.74 -8.52
N ALA A 791 16.11 5.82 -7.46
CA ALA A 791 15.63 5.61 -6.09
C ALA A 791 14.58 6.66 -5.67
N ASN A 792 14.74 7.92 -6.08
CA ASN A 792 13.78 8.99 -5.82
C ASN A 792 12.43 8.77 -6.52
N LEU A 793 12.45 8.29 -7.78
CA LEU A 793 11.24 7.99 -8.57
C LEU A 793 10.36 6.93 -7.88
N TYR A 794 10.95 5.81 -7.46
CA TYR A 794 10.19 4.70 -6.86
C TYR A 794 9.94 4.87 -5.35
N SER A 795 10.53 5.88 -4.70
CA SER A 795 10.44 6.08 -3.25
C SER A 795 8.99 6.21 -2.72
N PRO A 796 8.58 5.43 -1.70
CA PRO A 796 7.30 5.60 -0.99
C PRO A 796 7.10 6.96 -0.33
N LYS A 797 8.14 7.81 -0.29
CA LYS A 797 8.13 9.14 0.32
C LYS A 797 7.93 10.27 -0.72
N ARG A 798 7.60 9.97 -1.99
CA ARG A 798 7.42 10.95 -3.07
C ARG A 798 6.09 11.74 -2.96
N ILE A 799 6.12 12.92 -2.36
CA ILE A 799 4.89 13.72 -2.15
C ILE A 799 4.45 14.49 -3.42
N GLY A 800 5.41 14.90 -4.26
CA GLY A 800 5.16 15.84 -5.38
C GLY A 800 4.27 15.32 -6.52
N SER A 801 4.24 14.01 -6.75
CA SER A 801 3.37 13.36 -7.74
C SER A 801 1.97 13.07 -7.17
N ILE A 802 1.90 12.60 -5.92
CA ILE A 802 0.66 12.31 -5.18
C ILE A 802 -0.21 13.55 -5.04
N LEU A 803 0.38 14.73 -4.79
CA LEU A 803 -0.36 16.01 -4.78
C LEU A 803 -1.03 16.31 -6.14
N LYS A 804 -0.45 15.87 -7.27
CA LYS A 804 -1.06 15.94 -8.61
C LYS A 804 -2.08 14.81 -8.87
N SER A 805 -2.31 13.92 -7.91
CA SER A 805 -3.28 12.83 -7.95
C SER A 805 -4.51 13.08 -7.08
N ALA A 806 -4.58 14.19 -6.32
CA ALA A 806 -5.69 14.45 -5.42
C ALA A 806 -7.11 14.29 -6.05
N PRO A 807 -7.38 14.66 -7.32
CA PRO A 807 -8.68 14.40 -7.95
C PRO A 807 -8.99 12.91 -8.18
N SER A 808 -8.01 12.10 -8.61
CA SER A 808 -8.21 10.66 -8.81
C SER A 808 -8.31 9.92 -7.48
N MET A 809 -7.53 10.32 -6.47
CA MET A 809 -7.67 9.81 -5.09
C MET A 809 -9.07 10.07 -4.52
N ILE A 810 -9.65 11.27 -4.73
CA ILE A 810 -11.01 11.59 -4.28
C ILE A 810 -12.07 10.74 -5.00
N ALA A 811 -11.87 10.43 -6.30
CA ALA A 811 -12.76 9.56 -7.07
C ALA A 811 -12.65 8.09 -6.60
N HIS A 812 -11.43 7.61 -6.40
CA HIS A 812 -11.13 6.28 -5.84
C HIS A 812 -11.74 6.11 -4.44
N ASP A 813 -11.58 7.09 -3.55
CA ASP A 813 -12.25 7.17 -2.24
C ASP A 813 -13.78 7.04 -2.35
N VAL A 814 -14.40 7.69 -3.34
CA VAL A 814 -15.85 7.56 -3.58
C VAL A 814 -16.17 6.13 -4.01
N GLN A 815 -15.40 5.53 -4.93
CA GLN A 815 -15.64 4.17 -5.39
C GLN A 815 -15.47 3.14 -4.26
N ILE A 816 -14.41 3.24 -3.45
CA ILE A 816 -14.20 2.45 -2.22
C ILE A 816 -15.39 2.58 -1.27
N ASN A 817 -15.86 3.81 -0.99
CA ASN A 817 -17.00 4.02 -0.09
C ASN A 817 -18.32 3.52 -0.68
N LEU A 818 -18.47 3.49 -2.01
CA LEU A 818 -19.64 2.90 -2.68
C LEU A 818 -19.71 1.38 -2.50
N GLN A 819 -18.58 0.67 -2.39
CA GLN A 819 -18.58 -0.79 -2.20
C GLN A 819 -19.14 -1.24 -0.84
N TYR A 820 -19.16 -0.36 0.18
CA TYR A 820 -19.86 -0.64 1.43
C TYR A 820 -21.40 -0.72 1.27
N LYS A 821 -21.96 -0.36 0.11
CA LYS A 821 -23.37 -0.67 -0.23
C LYS A 821 -23.65 -2.17 -0.29
N ARG A 822 -22.64 -3.02 -0.52
CA ARG A 822 -22.82 -4.48 -0.55
C ARG A 822 -23.38 -5.08 0.74
N PHE A 823 -23.32 -4.38 1.88
CA PHE A 823 -24.07 -4.74 3.09
C PHE A 823 -25.60 -4.79 2.91
N LEU A 824 -26.14 -4.24 1.81
CA LEU A 824 -27.56 -4.23 1.44
C LEU A 824 -27.88 -5.17 0.25
N GLU A 825 -26.86 -5.71 -0.42
CA GLU A 825 -26.96 -6.60 -1.57
C GLU A 825 -26.79 -8.06 -1.11
N SER A 826 -27.26 -9.03 -1.89
CA SER A 826 -27.12 -10.46 -1.55
C SER A 826 -27.09 -11.26 -2.85
N ASP A 827 -25.99 -11.97 -3.10
CA ASP A 827 -25.77 -12.70 -4.35
C ASP A 827 -26.72 -13.90 -4.47
N ILE A 828 -27.11 -14.49 -3.33
CA ILE A 828 -28.11 -15.55 -3.18
C ILE A 828 -29.19 -15.18 -2.15
N GLN A 829 -30.34 -15.86 -2.16
CA GLN A 829 -31.41 -15.69 -1.17
C GLN A 829 -31.53 -16.90 -0.24
N ASP A 830 -31.30 -18.11 -0.77
CA ASP A 830 -31.12 -19.35 -0.02
C ASP A 830 -29.80 -20.03 -0.41
N ILE A 831 -29.28 -20.88 0.47
CA ILE A 831 -28.13 -21.75 0.20
C ILE A 831 -28.47 -22.78 -0.88
N GLU A 832 -29.74 -23.15 -1.02
CA GLU A 832 -30.18 -24.05 -2.09
C GLU A 832 -30.29 -23.41 -3.47
N ASP A 833 -30.13 -22.08 -3.58
CA ASP A 833 -29.95 -21.40 -4.88
C ASP A 833 -28.61 -21.76 -5.53
N LEU A 834 -27.59 -22.12 -4.73
CA LEU A 834 -26.25 -22.47 -5.23
C LEU A 834 -26.23 -23.82 -5.95
N VAL A 835 -25.57 -23.83 -7.10
CA VAL A 835 -25.22 -25.05 -7.86
C VAL A 835 -23.93 -25.64 -7.30
N PRO A 836 -23.72 -26.97 -7.31
CA PRO A 836 -22.41 -27.56 -7.01
C PRO A 836 -21.28 -26.90 -7.82
N GLY A 837 -20.19 -26.57 -7.13
CA GLY A 837 -19.04 -25.86 -7.70
C GLY A 837 -19.14 -24.33 -7.69
N THR A 838 -20.22 -23.73 -7.16
CA THR A 838 -20.42 -22.27 -7.07
C THR A 838 -20.50 -21.78 -5.63
N GLY A 839 -20.37 -20.46 -5.47
CA GLY A 839 -20.51 -19.75 -4.19
C GLY A 839 -21.24 -18.42 -4.37
N GLY A 840 -21.42 -17.71 -3.26
CA GLY A 840 -22.08 -16.41 -3.21
C GLY A 840 -22.23 -15.91 -1.78
N VAL A 841 -22.51 -14.62 -1.62
CA VAL A 841 -22.78 -14.01 -0.32
C VAL A 841 -24.28 -13.96 -0.03
N LEU A 842 -24.64 -14.41 1.17
CA LEU A 842 -25.98 -14.30 1.76
C LEU A 842 -25.97 -13.20 2.84
N ASN A 843 -26.75 -12.14 2.63
CA ASN A 843 -26.89 -11.01 3.55
C ASN A 843 -28.27 -10.97 4.22
N PRO A 844 -28.49 -11.75 5.29
CA PRO A 844 -29.75 -11.75 6.02
C PRO A 844 -29.91 -10.45 6.82
N LYS A 845 -31.08 -9.81 6.73
CA LYS A 845 -31.41 -8.52 7.40
C LYS A 845 -31.31 -8.49 8.94
N THR A 846 -30.88 -9.57 9.58
CA THR A 846 -30.81 -9.75 11.03
C THR A 846 -29.50 -10.38 11.53
N LYS A 847 -28.50 -10.59 10.66
CA LYS A 847 -27.15 -11.06 11.02
C LYS A 847 -26.07 -10.40 10.16
N LEU A 848 -24.81 -10.71 10.43
CA LEU A 848 -23.70 -10.32 9.57
C LEU A 848 -23.72 -11.08 8.23
N PRO A 849 -23.10 -10.51 7.17
CA PRO A 849 -22.81 -11.18 5.90
C PRO A 849 -22.15 -12.56 6.01
N ILE A 850 -22.68 -13.54 5.27
CA ILE A 850 -22.17 -14.92 5.22
C ILE A 850 -21.72 -15.25 3.80
N ALA A 851 -20.46 -15.61 3.62
CA ALA A 851 -19.95 -16.21 2.38
C ALA A 851 -20.27 -17.72 2.39
N VAL A 852 -20.87 -18.21 1.30
CA VAL A 852 -21.32 -19.59 1.17
C VAL A 852 -20.70 -20.19 -0.08
N TYR A 853 -20.09 -21.37 0.03
CA TYR A 853 -19.62 -22.17 -1.11
C TYR A 853 -20.25 -23.57 -1.07
N LYS A 854 -20.68 -24.08 -2.22
CA LYS A 854 -21.18 -25.44 -2.39
C LYS A 854 -20.20 -26.22 -3.28
N ASP A 855 -19.59 -27.27 -2.76
CA ASP A 855 -18.60 -28.07 -3.50
C ASP A 855 -19.25 -28.92 -4.62
N GLU A 856 -18.42 -29.55 -5.45
CA GLU A 856 -18.86 -30.42 -6.56
C GLU A 856 -19.67 -31.66 -6.10
N ARG A 857 -19.71 -31.95 -4.79
CA ARG A 857 -20.46 -33.05 -4.17
C ARG A 857 -21.71 -32.56 -3.43
N GLY A 858 -21.95 -31.24 -3.39
CA GLY A 858 -23.07 -30.61 -2.68
C GLY A 858 -22.80 -30.26 -1.22
N ASN A 859 -21.58 -30.45 -0.70
CA ASN A 859 -21.24 -30.04 0.67
C ASN A 859 -21.15 -28.51 0.76
N VAL A 860 -21.64 -27.92 1.86
CA VAL A 860 -21.70 -26.45 2.01
C VAL A 860 -20.72 -25.95 3.07
N THR A 861 -19.77 -25.13 2.65
CA THR A 861 -18.89 -24.33 3.52
C THR A 861 -19.52 -22.97 3.80
N LYS A 862 -19.41 -22.47 5.04
CA LYS A 862 -19.93 -21.16 5.46
C LYS A 862 -18.88 -20.39 6.25
N LEU A 863 -18.61 -19.17 5.81
CA LEU A 863 -17.59 -18.25 6.34
C LEU A 863 -18.23 -16.88 6.56
N SER A 864 -17.60 -16.01 7.33
CA SER A 864 -17.97 -14.59 7.30
C SER A 864 -17.66 -14.02 5.91
N ALA A 865 -18.58 -13.25 5.34
CA ALA A 865 -18.31 -12.50 4.11
C ALA A 865 -17.52 -11.20 4.37
N LEU A 866 -17.18 -10.89 5.63
CA LEU A 866 -16.45 -9.69 6.00
C LEU A 866 -14.94 -9.94 5.88
N CYS A 867 -14.32 -9.37 4.83
CA CYS A 867 -12.87 -9.42 4.62
C CYS A 867 -12.12 -8.96 5.90
N PRO A 868 -11.20 -9.76 6.46
CA PRO A 868 -10.58 -9.46 7.75
C PRO A 868 -9.86 -8.11 7.81
N HIS A 869 -9.30 -7.65 6.68
CA HIS A 869 -8.61 -6.35 6.54
C HIS A 869 -9.47 -5.17 7.00
N LEU A 870 -10.48 -4.76 6.22
CA LEU A 870 -11.34 -3.59 6.52
C LEU A 870 -12.85 -3.88 6.43
N LYS A 871 -13.25 -5.13 6.64
CA LYS A 871 -14.66 -5.58 6.76
C LYS A 871 -15.54 -5.28 5.54
N GLY A 872 -14.93 -5.12 4.37
CA GLY A 872 -15.65 -5.13 3.09
C GLY A 872 -16.34 -6.46 2.86
N VAL A 873 -17.56 -6.41 2.31
CA VAL A 873 -18.31 -7.61 1.91
C VAL A 873 -17.71 -8.16 0.62
N VAL A 874 -17.23 -9.41 0.67
CA VAL A 874 -16.64 -10.09 -0.50
C VAL A 874 -17.66 -10.38 -1.60
N CYS A 875 -17.17 -10.82 -2.75
CA CYS A 875 -17.94 -11.21 -3.93
C CYS A 875 -17.44 -12.57 -4.43
N TRP A 876 -18.32 -13.42 -4.97
CA TRP A 876 -17.87 -14.69 -5.55
C TRP A 876 -17.35 -14.52 -6.99
N ASN A 877 -16.09 -14.86 -7.21
CA ASN A 877 -15.47 -14.93 -8.53
C ASN A 877 -15.62 -16.37 -9.08
N GLN A 878 -16.56 -16.56 -10.00
CA GLN A 878 -16.92 -17.88 -10.53
C GLN A 878 -15.81 -18.53 -11.39
N ALA A 879 -14.89 -17.76 -11.96
CA ALA A 879 -13.81 -18.31 -12.79
C ALA A 879 -12.65 -18.86 -11.95
N GLU A 880 -12.19 -18.09 -10.96
CA GLU A 880 -11.12 -18.52 -10.06
C GLU A 880 -11.61 -19.27 -8.81
N LYS A 881 -12.94 -19.42 -8.67
CA LYS A 881 -13.63 -19.96 -7.50
C LYS A 881 -13.13 -19.33 -6.20
N SER A 882 -13.05 -18.01 -6.15
CA SER A 882 -12.53 -17.27 -5.00
C SER A 882 -13.55 -16.28 -4.45
N PHE A 883 -13.42 -15.93 -3.18
CA PHE A 883 -14.10 -14.76 -2.61
C PHE A 883 -13.17 -13.55 -2.71
N ASP A 884 -13.55 -12.57 -3.52
CA ASP A 884 -12.74 -11.39 -3.85
C ASP A 884 -13.30 -10.17 -3.12
N CYS A 885 -12.45 -9.38 -2.46
CA CYS A 885 -12.85 -8.19 -1.70
C CYS A 885 -12.79 -6.93 -2.59
N PRO A 886 -13.94 -6.30 -2.93
CA PRO A 886 -13.99 -5.23 -3.92
C PRO A 886 -13.41 -3.88 -3.45
N ILE A 887 -12.93 -3.81 -2.20
CA ILE A 887 -12.48 -2.57 -1.58
C ILE A 887 -10.94 -2.44 -1.59
N HIS A 888 -10.22 -3.54 -1.39
CA HIS A 888 -8.75 -3.54 -1.23
C HIS A 888 -8.06 -4.78 -1.83
N GLY A 889 -8.65 -5.41 -2.84
CA GLY A 889 -8.00 -6.49 -3.60
C GLY A 889 -7.85 -7.86 -2.92
N SER A 890 -8.13 -8.03 -1.62
CA SER A 890 -7.91 -9.32 -0.93
C SER A 890 -8.76 -10.46 -1.48
N ARG A 891 -8.14 -11.61 -1.74
CA ARG A 891 -8.78 -12.78 -2.32
C ARG A 891 -8.62 -14.01 -1.43
N PHE A 892 -9.68 -14.80 -1.34
CA PHE A 892 -9.77 -15.98 -0.47
C PHE A 892 -10.22 -17.21 -1.24
N SER A 893 -9.74 -18.39 -0.87
CA SER A 893 -10.20 -19.67 -1.43
C SER A 893 -11.66 -19.98 -1.04
N PRO A 894 -12.31 -21.01 -1.62
CA PRO A 894 -13.64 -21.47 -1.18
C PRO A 894 -13.69 -21.89 0.31
N GLN A 895 -12.54 -22.26 0.87
CA GLN A 895 -12.34 -22.60 2.28
C GLN A 895 -11.94 -21.40 3.15
N GLY A 896 -11.81 -20.20 2.56
CA GLY A 896 -11.49 -18.96 3.26
C GLY A 896 -10.00 -18.65 3.40
N VAL A 897 -9.11 -19.50 2.89
CA VAL A 897 -7.66 -19.28 2.95
C VAL A 897 -7.30 -18.01 2.19
N CYS A 898 -6.58 -17.07 2.82
CA CYS A 898 -6.12 -15.86 2.16
C CYS A 898 -5.04 -16.19 1.12
N VAL A 899 -5.38 -16.00 -0.16
CA VAL A 899 -4.51 -16.28 -1.32
C VAL A 899 -3.94 -15.02 -1.97
N ASP A 900 -4.53 -13.85 -1.71
CA ASP A 900 -3.94 -12.55 -2.09
C ASP A 900 -4.27 -11.45 -1.05
N GLY A 901 -3.35 -10.50 -0.87
CA GLY A 901 -3.31 -9.51 0.21
C GLY A 901 -4.26 -8.31 0.07
N PRO A 902 -4.27 -7.35 1.02
CA PRO A 902 -3.44 -7.25 2.23
C PRO A 902 -4.02 -7.97 3.46
N SER A 903 -5.02 -8.85 3.32
CA SER A 903 -5.60 -9.54 4.48
C SER A 903 -4.56 -10.41 5.21
N LYS A 904 -4.18 -9.99 6.42
CA LYS A 904 -3.25 -10.70 7.32
C LYS A 904 -3.71 -12.11 7.71
N THR A 905 -5.02 -12.37 7.62
CA THR A 905 -5.65 -13.62 8.07
C THR A 905 -6.69 -14.14 7.06
N ASN A 906 -7.06 -15.40 7.24
CA ASN A 906 -8.10 -16.12 6.50
C ASN A 906 -9.53 -15.62 6.88
N LEU A 907 -10.54 -15.86 6.04
CA LEU A 907 -11.94 -15.61 6.42
C LEU A 907 -12.33 -16.53 7.61
N PRO A 908 -12.88 -15.99 8.71
CA PRO A 908 -13.32 -16.80 9.83
C PRO A 908 -14.62 -17.55 9.51
N PRO A 909 -14.96 -18.62 10.26
CA PRO A 909 -16.28 -19.26 10.21
C PRO A 909 -17.45 -18.28 10.45
N ALA A 910 -18.64 -18.64 9.94
CA ALA A 910 -19.87 -17.84 9.99
C ALA A 910 -20.67 -17.91 11.31
#